data_AF-A0A0F7XSR6-F1
#
_entry.id   AF-A0A0F7XSR6-F1
#
_cell.length_a   1.000
_cell.length_b   1.000
_cell.length_c   1.000
_cell.angle_alpha   90.00
_cell.angle_beta   90.00
_cell.angle_gamma   90.00
#
_symmetry.space_group_name_H-M   'P 1'
#
loop_
_entity.id
_entity.type
_entity.pdbx_description
1 polymer ?
#
loop_
_entity_poly.entity_id
_entity_poly.type
_entity_poly.pdbx_seq_one_letter_code
_entity_poly.pdbx_strand_id
1 'polypeptide(L)'
;MVKKTLFQLHWFFGITAGLVLALMGITGAIWSFQEELLRAFNAEVLKVEVRQEGVLPPAELVRRVEAAQGDQVSMLWVDTREGNAARIFFTPAPGERRGALRYADPYTGELKGEVAGLGFFNLMLNLHRFLAMGDTGRQITGACTLMLIFFCLSGLYLRWPRKARNWRTWLTLDWAKKGRAFNWDLHAVFGTWCLLFYLLFALTGLFWSYEWYREGLNRLLADQPAAGEQKRGEGRGGRHGPPKVDKNAPPRVVDYDAIWANLKAAAGPDLATYNLRLPPVGGQPATLFYLLQGAEHERAFNTLTLDPASGQVKRHERYADKSFKAQLLQSVYALHVGEYFGLPGRIIVTLASLTMPLFFVTGWLLYLDRRRKKRQVRAARGAVGDQGNAGDSWLIGFASQSGFAEQLAWQSAGQLQAAGLPVQVRPLAELGEAQLRNANRALFVVSTFGDGEAPDSARGFERKVLGQPWALEHLDYALLALGDRQYPHFCGFARRLQAWLGERGATCAFSPVEVDNADPAALALWQQELTQLTGARPVAAWQAPSFGNWHLLRRELLNPGSQGAPVYLLGLQAQMPATWEAGDLIEILPRNGQLRVDAFLAGLGLDPHCPVLLDGLQENLAQALASRQLPVGREHLVGLHAQALVDALIPLAAREYSIASIASDGALELIVRQERHADGSLGLGSGWLTEYLPLDGSVSARLRRNSGFHLPGGSVPLVLIGNGTGLAGLRSLLKARIAAGEQRNWLLFGERNRAHDLLCGEELQGWVASGDLQRLDLAFSRDQAEKIYVQDVLLQQAAEFKRWVDEGACVYVCGSLHGMAAGVDAALQGMLGEVRVQQLIEDGRYRRDVY
;
A
#
# COMPACT_ATOMS: atom_id res chain seq x y z
N MET A 1 10.72 8.84 -6.63
CA MET A 1 9.57 8.71 -7.55
C MET A 1 9.10 7.25 -7.68
N VAL A 2 9.89 6.35 -8.26
CA VAL A 2 9.57 4.90 -8.46
C VAL A 2 8.88 4.25 -7.24
N LYS A 3 9.43 4.41 -6.02
CA LYS A 3 8.83 3.83 -4.79
C LYS A 3 7.41 4.37 -4.46
N LYS A 4 7.10 5.62 -4.82
CA LYS A 4 5.77 6.26 -4.67
C LYS A 4 4.80 5.66 -5.69
N THR A 5 5.21 5.57 -6.96
CA THR A 5 4.40 4.99 -8.04
C THR A 5 4.13 3.50 -7.84
N LEU A 6 5.14 2.72 -7.44
CA LEU A 6 4.99 1.30 -7.11
C LEU A 6 4.09 1.10 -5.88
N PHE A 7 4.12 1.98 -4.88
CA PHE A 7 3.20 1.90 -3.74
C PHE A 7 1.74 2.17 -4.17
N GLN A 8 1.54 3.13 -5.08
CA GLN A 8 0.22 3.41 -5.66
C GLN A 8 -0.32 2.25 -6.50
N LEU A 9 0.52 1.70 -7.37
CA LEU A 9 0.25 0.46 -8.10
C LEU A 9 -0.09 -0.69 -7.17
N HIS A 10 0.76 -0.96 -6.17
CA HIS A 10 0.69 -2.15 -5.34
C HIS A 10 -0.57 -2.22 -4.49
N TRP A 11 -0.94 -1.17 -3.74
CA TRP A 11 -2.18 -1.26 -2.97
C TRP A 11 -3.37 -1.39 -3.93
N PHE A 12 -3.37 -0.66 -5.05
CA PHE A 12 -4.54 -0.64 -5.91
C PHE A 12 -4.72 -2.01 -6.57
N PHE A 13 -3.65 -2.52 -7.17
CA PHE A 13 -3.56 -3.91 -7.62
C PHE A 13 -4.11 -4.82 -6.51
N GLY A 14 -3.64 -4.65 -5.27
CA GLY A 14 -3.99 -5.48 -4.13
C GLY A 14 -5.46 -5.42 -3.73
N ILE A 15 -6.15 -4.29 -3.90
CA ILE A 15 -7.55 -4.19 -3.54
C ILE A 15 -8.44 -4.84 -4.59
N THR A 16 -8.22 -4.58 -5.87
CA THR A 16 -9.19 -4.97 -6.91
C THR A 16 -8.93 -6.39 -7.48
N ALA A 17 -7.68 -6.90 -7.38
CA ALA A 17 -7.34 -8.30 -7.65
C ALA A 17 -7.47 -9.17 -6.40
N GLY A 18 -7.31 -8.55 -5.21
CA GLY A 18 -7.17 -9.28 -3.94
C GLY A 18 -8.37 -10.16 -3.62
N LEU A 19 -9.59 -9.75 -3.99
CA LEU A 19 -10.78 -10.58 -3.82
C LEU A 19 -10.73 -11.85 -4.70
N VAL A 20 -10.33 -11.70 -5.97
CA VAL A 20 -10.20 -12.83 -6.91
C VAL A 20 -9.06 -13.75 -6.48
N LEU A 21 -7.91 -13.20 -6.07
CA LEU A 21 -6.78 -13.97 -5.57
C LEU A 21 -7.07 -14.65 -4.22
N ALA A 22 -7.86 -14.04 -3.34
CA ALA A 22 -8.36 -14.67 -2.12
C ALA A 22 -9.27 -15.87 -2.44
N LEU A 23 -10.19 -15.72 -3.40
CA LEU A 23 -11.05 -16.81 -3.87
C LEU A 23 -10.24 -17.93 -4.54
N MET A 24 -9.26 -17.60 -5.39
CA MET A 24 -8.33 -18.56 -5.99
C MET A 24 -7.51 -19.29 -4.91
N GLY A 25 -7.04 -18.56 -3.88
CA GLY A 25 -6.30 -19.14 -2.76
C GLY A 25 -7.12 -20.11 -1.92
N ILE A 26 -8.38 -19.79 -1.63
CA ILE A 26 -9.29 -20.69 -0.90
C ILE A 26 -9.65 -21.92 -1.75
N THR A 27 -10.06 -21.72 -3.00
CA THR A 27 -10.47 -22.81 -3.90
C THR A 27 -9.29 -23.73 -4.26
N GLY A 28 -8.08 -23.19 -4.40
CA GLY A 28 -6.85 -23.94 -4.59
C GLY A 28 -6.48 -24.76 -3.36
N ALA A 29 -6.55 -24.18 -2.16
CA ALA A 29 -6.33 -24.91 -0.91
C ALA A 29 -7.29 -26.10 -0.72
N ILE A 30 -8.58 -25.92 -1.05
CA ILE A 30 -9.59 -26.99 -0.99
C ILE A 30 -9.31 -28.07 -2.05
N TRP A 31 -9.00 -27.66 -3.29
CA TRP A 31 -8.67 -28.60 -4.36
C TRP A 31 -7.40 -29.41 -4.07
N SER A 32 -6.40 -28.79 -3.42
CA SER A 32 -5.14 -29.44 -3.04
C SER A 32 -5.31 -30.65 -2.11
N PHE A 33 -6.47 -30.89 -1.49
CA PHE A 33 -6.77 -32.10 -0.70
C PHE A 33 -7.98 -32.89 -1.20
N GLN A 34 -8.35 -32.74 -2.48
CA GLN A 34 -9.53 -33.39 -3.06
C GLN A 34 -9.55 -34.90 -2.85
N GLU A 35 -8.47 -35.61 -3.17
CA GLU A 35 -8.49 -37.08 -3.22
C GLU A 35 -8.55 -37.70 -1.82
N GLU A 36 -7.98 -37.07 -0.80
CA GLU A 36 -8.06 -37.47 0.60
C GLU A 36 -9.45 -37.18 1.17
N LEU A 37 -10.00 -35.99 0.89
CA LEU A 37 -11.33 -35.60 1.35
C LEU A 37 -12.41 -36.48 0.72
N LEU A 38 -12.34 -36.77 -0.59
CA LEU A 38 -13.25 -37.70 -1.23
C LEU A 38 -13.12 -39.12 -0.65
N ARG A 39 -11.89 -39.63 -0.44
CA ARG A 39 -11.64 -40.94 0.20
C ARG A 39 -12.14 -41.00 1.65
N ALA A 40 -12.06 -39.90 2.39
CA ALA A 40 -12.56 -39.82 3.77
C ALA A 40 -14.10 -39.82 3.82
N PHE A 41 -14.77 -39.04 2.96
CA PHE A 41 -16.23 -38.95 2.93
C PHE A 41 -16.92 -40.14 2.26
N ASN A 42 -16.22 -40.89 1.39
CA ASN A 42 -16.78 -42.00 0.61
C ASN A 42 -16.00 -43.29 0.82
N ALA A 43 -15.56 -43.56 2.05
CA ALA A 43 -14.72 -44.73 2.37
C ALA A 43 -15.34 -46.06 1.92
N GLU A 44 -16.67 -46.21 2.03
CA GLU A 44 -17.43 -47.40 1.62
C GLU A 44 -17.41 -47.68 0.10
N VAL A 45 -17.17 -46.65 -0.71
CA VAL A 45 -17.16 -46.72 -2.18
C VAL A 45 -15.74 -46.72 -2.75
N LEU A 46 -14.83 -45.98 -2.10
CA LEU A 46 -13.47 -45.72 -2.60
C LEU A 46 -12.39 -46.61 -1.98
N LYS A 47 -12.64 -47.25 -0.84
CA LYS A 47 -11.73 -48.26 -0.28
C LYS A 47 -12.25 -49.66 -0.61
N VAL A 48 -11.33 -50.55 -0.96
CA VAL A 48 -11.58 -51.95 -1.29
C VAL A 48 -10.64 -52.86 -0.49
N GLU A 49 -11.05 -54.10 -0.29
CA GLU A 49 -10.23 -55.10 0.39
C GLU A 49 -9.09 -55.57 -0.52
N VAL A 50 -7.85 -55.41 -0.06
CA VAL A 50 -6.65 -55.86 -0.80
C VAL A 50 -6.54 -57.39 -0.74
N ARG A 51 -6.61 -58.04 -1.90
CA ARG A 51 -6.51 -59.50 -2.00
C ARG A 51 -5.09 -59.96 -2.35
N GLN A 52 -4.65 -61.07 -1.76
CA GLN A 52 -3.34 -61.68 -2.02
C GLN A 52 -3.19 -62.16 -3.48
N GLU A 53 -4.30 -62.41 -4.16
CA GLU A 53 -4.40 -62.79 -5.57
C GLU A 53 -3.92 -61.67 -6.52
N GLY A 54 -3.82 -60.42 -6.02
CA GLY A 54 -3.54 -59.23 -6.81
C GLY A 54 -4.76 -58.71 -7.57
N VAL A 55 -4.59 -57.55 -8.22
CA VAL A 55 -5.65 -56.97 -9.05
C VAL A 55 -5.91 -57.81 -10.31
N LEU A 56 -7.14 -57.80 -10.80
CA LEU A 56 -7.53 -58.48 -12.03
C LEU A 56 -6.71 -57.96 -13.23
N PRO A 57 -6.34 -58.85 -14.18
CA PRO A 57 -5.82 -58.41 -15.47
C PRO A 57 -6.79 -57.45 -16.16
N PRO A 58 -6.30 -56.43 -16.89
CA PRO A 58 -7.14 -55.45 -17.58
C PRO A 58 -8.24 -56.07 -18.45
N ALA A 59 -7.96 -57.21 -19.11
CA ALA A 59 -8.91 -57.94 -19.94
C ALA A 59 -10.18 -58.35 -19.16
N GLU A 60 -9.99 -58.99 -18.00
CA GLU A 60 -11.08 -59.50 -17.17
C GLU A 60 -11.77 -58.38 -16.37
N LEU A 61 -11.01 -57.38 -15.90
CA LEU A 61 -11.59 -56.20 -15.25
C LEU A 61 -12.50 -55.41 -16.20
N VAL A 62 -12.02 -55.11 -17.41
CA VAL A 62 -12.84 -54.44 -18.44
C VAL A 62 -14.06 -55.30 -18.77
N ARG A 63 -13.89 -56.60 -19.03
CA ARG A 63 -15.00 -57.50 -19.37
C ARG A 63 -16.11 -57.49 -18.32
N ARG A 64 -15.78 -57.57 -17.03
CA ARG A 64 -16.77 -57.54 -15.94
C ARG A 64 -17.49 -56.20 -15.85
N VAL A 65 -16.75 -55.11 -15.98
CA VAL A 65 -17.27 -53.76 -15.86
C VAL A 65 -18.12 -53.35 -17.07
N GLU A 66 -17.71 -53.70 -18.31
CA GLU A 66 -18.52 -53.52 -19.52
C GLU A 66 -19.80 -54.36 -19.47
N ALA A 67 -19.73 -55.61 -18.99
CA ALA A 67 -20.89 -56.48 -18.83
C ALA A 67 -21.91 -55.95 -17.79
N ALA A 68 -21.43 -55.24 -16.75
CA ALA A 68 -22.29 -54.67 -15.71
C ALA A 68 -22.88 -53.30 -16.08
N GLN A 69 -22.13 -52.45 -16.80
CA GLN A 69 -22.58 -51.11 -17.21
C GLN A 69 -23.32 -51.10 -18.56
N GLY A 70 -22.96 -51.98 -19.49
CA GLY A 70 -23.46 -51.99 -20.89
C GLY A 70 -22.73 -51.05 -21.85
N ASP A 71 -21.82 -50.20 -21.35
CA ASP A 71 -21.00 -49.28 -22.14
C ASP A 71 -19.55 -49.77 -22.29
N GLN A 72 -18.89 -49.39 -23.40
CA GLN A 72 -17.48 -49.67 -23.64
C GLN A 72 -16.55 -48.75 -22.84
N VAL A 73 -15.50 -49.30 -22.22
CA VAL A 73 -14.46 -48.55 -21.49
C VAL A 73 -13.64 -47.68 -22.46
N SER A 74 -13.26 -46.48 -22.02
CA SER A 74 -12.36 -45.57 -22.76
C SER A 74 -11.08 -45.25 -21.99
N MET A 75 -11.14 -45.23 -20.65
CA MET A 75 -9.98 -45.07 -19.79
C MET A 75 -10.13 -45.85 -18.49
N LEU A 76 -9.04 -46.49 -18.07
CA LEU A 76 -8.95 -47.29 -16.85
C LEU A 76 -7.83 -46.71 -15.98
N TRP A 77 -8.11 -46.36 -14.72
CA TRP A 77 -7.09 -45.99 -13.73
C TRP A 77 -7.14 -46.99 -12.57
N VAL A 78 -6.06 -47.73 -12.36
CA VAL A 78 -5.97 -48.79 -11.36
C VAL A 78 -4.75 -48.57 -10.49
N ASP A 79 -5.00 -48.58 -9.18
CA ASP A 79 -4.02 -48.74 -8.13
C ASP A 79 -3.86 -50.23 -7.83
N THR A 80 -2.64 -50.73 -7.76
CA THR A 80 -2.37 -52.16 -7.61
C THR A 80 -2.08 -52.59 -6.16
N ARG A 81 -2.04 -51.66 -5.19
CA ARG A 81 -1.57 -51.96 -3.82
C ARG A 81 -2.27 -51.21 -2.68
N GLU A 82 -2.73 -49.98 -2.84
CA GLU A 82 -3.24 -49.16 -1.71
C GLU A 82 -4.69 -49.47 -1.29
N GLY A 83 -5.36 -50.43 -1.93
CA GLY A 83 -6.77 -50.73 -1.65
C GLY A 83 -7.71 -49.59 -2.08
N ASN A 84 -7.33 -48.81 -3.10
CA ASN A 84 -8.17 -47.79 -3.73
C ASN A 84 -9.03 -48.42 -4.84
N ALA A 85 -10.30 -48.01 -4.96
CA ALA A 85 -11.17 -48.43 -6.06
C ALA A 85 -10.67 -47.91 -7.42
N ALA A 86 -10.76 -48.75 -8.47
CA ALA A 86 -10.41 -48.38 -9.84
C ALA A 86 -11.36 -47.32 -10.40
N ARG A 87 -10.84 -46.35 -11.14
CA ARG A 87 -11.63 -45.30 -11.80
C ARG A 87 -11.83 -45.69 -13.26
N ILE A 88 -13.07 -45.91 -13.66
CA ILE A 88 -13.44 -46.37 -14.99
C ILE A 88 -14.17 -45.24 -15.70
N PHE A 89 -13.65 -44.78 -16.83
CA PHE A 89 -14.38 -43.89 -17.74
C PHE A 89 -14.88 -44.68 -18.93
N PHE A 90 -16.17 -44.56 -19.21
CA PHE A 90 -16.78 -45.15 -20.39
C PHE A 90 -16.62 -44.25 -21.63
N THR A 91 -17.03 -44.76 -22.78
CA THR A 91 -17.01 -44.03 -24.05
C THR A 91 -18.04 -42.89 -23.99
N PRO A 92 -17.70 -41.64 -24.36
CA PRO A 92 -18.62 -40.52 -24.30
C PRO A 92 -19.81 -40.69 -25.24
N ALA A 93 -20.99 -40.21 -24.81
CA ALA A 93 -22.14 -40.10 -25.70
C ALA A 93 -21.85 -39.09 -26.84
N PRO A 94 -22.52 -39.20 -28.00
CA PRO A 94 -22.30 -38.30 -29.13
C PRO A 94 -22.51 -36.82 -28.75
N GLY A 95 -21.45 -36.02 -28.86
CA GLY A 95 -21.43 -34.59 -28.48
C GLY A 95 -20.78 -34.30 -27.13
N GLU A 96 -20.65 -35.30 -26.25
CA GLU A 96 -19.94 -35.16 -24.98
C GLU A 96 -18.42 -35.28 -25.15
N ARG A 97 -17.68 -34.73 -24.19
CA ARG A 97 -16.20 -34.70 -24.22
C ARG A 97 -15.53 -35.75 -23.33
N ARG A 98 -16.29 -36.36 -22.41
CA ARG A 98 -15.88 -37.44 -21.50
C ARG A 98 -17.12 -38.27 -21.19
N GLY A 99 -17.00 -39.60 -21.20
CA GLY A 99 -18.10 -40.47 -20.79
C GLY A 99 -18.24 -40.57 -19.28
N ALA A 100 -19.25 -41.34 -18.85
CA ALA A 100 -19.55 -41.56 -17.44
C ALA A 100 -18.32 -42.08 -16.67
N LEU A 101 -18.14 -41.58 -15.44
CA LEU A 101 -17.16 -42.09 -14.48
C LEU A 101 -17.88 -43.03 -13.51
N ARG A 102 -17.38 -44.26 -13.39
CA ARG A 102 -17.75 -45.21 -12.33
C ARG A 102 -16.52 -45.65 -11.56
N TYR A 103 -16.77 -46.19 -10.38
CA TYR A 103 -15.74 -46.82 -9.55
C TYR A 103 -15.98 -48.32 -9.56
N ALA A 104 -14.90 -49.10 -9.59
CA ALA A 104 -14.96 -50.55 -9.60
C ALA A 104 -13.95 -51.14 -8.63
N ASP A 105 -14.23 -52.33 -8.13
CA ASP A 105 -13.26 -53.13 -7.39
C ASP A 105 -12.17 -53.65 -8.35
N PRO A 106 -10.89 -53.28 -8.20
CA PRO A 106 -9.84 -53.80 -9.05
C PRO A 106 -9.54 -55.29 -8.78
N TYR A 107 -9.98 -55.86 -7.66
CA TYR A 107 -9.77 -57.27 -7.31
C TYR A 107 -10.94 -58.18 -7.72
N THR A 108 -12.17 -57.65 -7.81
CA THR A 108 -13.36 -58.45 -8.17
C THR A 108 -14.04 -58.04 -9.47
N GLY A 109 -13.82 -56.82 -9.96
CA GLY A 109 -14.52 -56.24 -11.11
C GLY A 109 -15.95 -55.78 -10.81
N GLU A 110 -16.37 -55.80 -9.54
CA GLU A 110 -17.68 -55.30 -9.11
C GLU A 110 -17.75 -53.76 -9.21
N LEU A 111 -18.82 -53.22 -9.80
CA LEU A 111 -19.09 -51.79 -9.79
C LEU A 111 -19.50 -51.31 -8.39
N LYS A 112 -18.87 -50.24 -7.91
CA LYS A 112 -19.21 -49.57 -6.65
C LYS A 112 -20.19 -48.42 -6.89
N GLY A 113 -20.77 -47.91 -5.79
CA GLY A 113 -21.76 -46.82 -5.80
C GLY A 113 -21.25 -45.46 -6.31
N GLU A 114 -22.13 -44.46 -6.28
CA GLU A 114 -21.75 -43.09 -6.64
C GLU A 114 -21.00 -42.38 -5.51
N VAL A 115 -20.09 -41.48 -5.87
CA VAL A 115 -19.22 -40.75 -4.93
C VAL A 115 -19.79 -39.36 -4.68
N ALA A 116 -20.23 -39.12 -3.44
CA ALA A 116 -20.69 -37.83 -2.97
C ALA A 116 -19.56 -36.79 -2.95
N GLY A 117 -19.91 -35.53 -3.22
CA GLY A 117 -18.96 -34.40 -3.21
C GLY A 117 -18.22 -34.14 -4.54
N LEU A 118 -18.30 -35.03 -5.55
CA LEU A 118 -17.68 -34.80 -6.86
C LEU A 118 -18.14 -33.47 -7.50
N GLY A 119 -19.43 -33.13 -7.41
CA GLY A 119 -19.97 -31.85 -7.90
C GLY A 119 -19.39 -30.63 -7.19
N PHE A 120 -19.13 -30.72 -5.88
CA PHE A 120 -18.53 -29.65 -5.09
C PHE A 120 -17.08 -29.39 -5.53
N PHE A 121 -16.25 -30.42 -5.66
CA PHE A 121 -14.87 -30.23 -6.12
C PHE A 121 -14.80 -29.74 -7.58
N ASN A 122 -15.70 -30.22 -8.46
CA ASN A 122 -15.83 -29.67 -9.81
C ASN A 122 -16.17 -28.18 -9.80
N LEU A 123 -17.04 -27.72 -8.89
CA LEU A 123 -17.31 -26.30 -8.68
C LEU A 123 -16.08 -25.55 -8.16
N MET A 124 -15.32 -26.11 -7.20
CA MET A 124 -14.09 -25.49 -6.69
C MET A 124 -13.05 -25.29 -7.80
N LEU A 125 -12.81 -26.29 -8.66
CA LEU A 125 -11.92 -26.14 -9.82
C LEU A 125 -12.45 -25.14 -10.85
N ASN A 126 -13.77 -25.12 -11.06
CA ASN A 126 -14.41 -24.17 -11.98
C ASN A 126 -14.26 -22.73 -11.47
N LEU A 127 -14.44 -22.50 -10.17
CA LEU A 127 -14.16 -21.20 -9.54
C LEU A 127 -12.66 -20.85 -9.62
N HIS A 128 -11.77 -21.78 -9.25
CA HIS A 128 -10.32 -21.54 -9.24
C HIS A 128 -9.76 -21.15 -10.62
N ARG A 129 -10.20 -21.83 -11.68
CA ARG A 129 -9.65 -21.68 -13.04
C ARG A 129 -10.46 -20.75 -13.93
N PHE A 130 -11.78 -20.72 -13.78
CA PHE A 130 -12.72 -20.03 -14.67
C PHE A 130 -13.70 -19.10 -13.93
N LEU A 131 -13.61 -18.95 -12.60
CA LEU A 131 -14.51 -18.14 -11.77
C LEU A 131 -16.01 -18.43 -12.00
N ALA A 132 -16.36 -19.65 -12.43
CA ALA A 132 -17.69 -20.02 -12.93
C ALA A 132 -18.23 -19.16 -14.11
N MET A 133 -17.37 -18.38 -14.76
CA MET A 133 -17.66 -17.47 -15.90
C MET A 133 -17.02 -17.94 -17.22
N GLY A 134 -16.68 -19.23 -17.33
CA GLY A 134 -16.12 -19.83 -18.55
C GLY A 134 -14.85 -19.13 -19.05
N ASP A 135 -14.73 -18.93 -20.36
CA ASP A 135 -13.54 -18.34 -20.97
C ASP A 135 -13.26 -16.89 -20.51
N THR A 136 -14.28 -16.11 -20.13
CA THR A 136 -14.08 -14.75 -19.56
C THR A 136 -13.39 -14.84 -18.21
N GLY A 137 -13.86 -15.72 -17.32
CA GLY A 137 -13.23 -15.92 -16.02
C GLY A 137 -11.83 -16.53 -16.13
N ARG A 138 -11.53 -17.34 -17.15
CA ARG A 138 -10.15 -17.78 -17.48
C ARG A 138 -9.21 -16.63 -17.81
N GLN A 139 -9.71 -15.58 -18.47
CA GLN A 139 -8.91 -14.37 -18.72
C GLN A 139 -8.67 -13.58 -17.43
N ILE A 140 -9.69 -13.47 -16.57
CA ILE A 140 -9.59 -12.77 -15.28
C ILE A 140 -8.62 -13.50 -14.34
N THR A 141 -8.69 -14.83 -14.22
CA THR A 141 -7.72 -15.61 -13.41
C THR A 141 -6.32 -15.52 -13.99
N GLY A 142 -6.17 -15.59 -15.33
CA GLY A 142 -4.89 -15.34 -16.01
C GLY A 142 -4.29 -13.97 -15.70
N ALA A 143 -5.08 -12.90 -15.74
CA ALA A 143 -4.66 -11.54 -15.40
C ALA A 143 -4.28 -11.45 -13.91
N CYS A 144 -5.11 -11.97 -13.01
CA CYS A 144 -4.83 -12.08 -11.56
C CYS A 144 -3.50 -12.78 -11.28
N THR A 145 -3.18 -13.81 -12.07
CA THR A 145 -1.91 -14.54 -11.98
C THR A 145 -0.71 -13.68 -12.39
N LEU A 146 -0.85 -12.80 -13.40
CA LEU A 146 0.17 -11.81 -13.76
C LEU A 146 0.35 -10.73 -12.67
N MET A 147 -0.73 -10.24 -12.07
CA MET A 147 -0.60 -9.30 -10.94
C MET A 147 0.02 -9.96 -9.71
N LEU A 148 -0.15 -11.27 -9.53
CA LEU A 148 0.53 -11.98 -8.44
C LEU A 148 2.06 -11.92 -8.58
N ILE A 149 2.58 -12.06 -9.81
CA ILE A 149 4.00 -11.80 -10.10
C ILE A 149 4.35 -10.34 -9.77
N PHE A 150 3.51 -9.39 -10.17
CA PHE A 150 3.70 -7.98 -9.82
C PHE A 150 3.74 -7.75 -8.30
N PHE A 151 2.85 -8.35 -7.50
CA PHE A 151 2.86 -8.21 -6.03
C PHE A 151 4.14 -8.73 -5.41
N CYS A 152 4.63 -9.87 -5.89
CA CYS A 152 5.89 -10.45 -5.43
C CYS A 152 7.06 -9.48 -5.65
N LEU A 153 7.19 -8.95 -6.87
CA LEU A 153 8.27 -8.03 -7.24
C LEU A 153 8.14 -6.66 -6.56
N SER A 154 6.96 -6.06 -6.61
CA SER A 154 6.69 -4.73 -6.04
C SER A 154 6.71 -4.74 -4.51
N GLY A 155 6.16 -5.77 -3.87
CA GLY A 155 6.18 -5.94 -2.41
C GLY A 155 7.60 -6.07 -1.88
N LEU A 156 8.44 -6.90 -2.52
CA LEU A 156 9.86 -7.03 -2.19
C LEU A 156 10.61 -5.68 -2.30
N TYR A 157 10.39 -4.94 -3.40
CA TYR A 157 11.01 -3.62 -3.60
C TYR A 157 10.52 -2.57 -2.59
N LEU A 158 9.21 -2.53 -2.30
CA LEU A 158 8.63 -1.59 -1.36
C LEU A 158 9.12 -1.84 0.07
N ARG A 159 9.25 -3.11 0.46
CA ARG A 159 9.69 -3.53 1.80
C ARG A 159 11.19 -3.34 2.06
N TRP A 160 12.02 -3.25 1.01
CA TRP A 160 13.49 -3.30 1.10
C TRP A 160 14.08 -2.45 2.26
N PRO A 161 14.59 -3.07 3.35
CA PRO A 161 14.93 -2.37 4.58
C PRO A 161 16.38 -1.84 4.58
N ARG A 162 16.60 -0.71 5.26
CA ARG A 162 17.94 -0.08 5.41
C ARG A 162 19.00 -1.02 6.02
N LYS A 163 18.60 -1.98 6.87
CA LYS A 163 19.47 -3.02 7.47
C LYS A 163 19.23 -4.40 6.81
N ALA A 164 19.33 -4.48 5.49
CA ALA A 164 19.00 -5.69 4.70
C ALA A 164 19.67 -7.00 5.17
N ARG A 165 20.84 -6.94 5.80
CA ARG A 165 21.55 -8.11 6.38
C ARG A 165 20.93 -8.67 7.67
N ASN A 166 20.00 -7.99 8.32
CA ASN A 166 19.34 -8.49 9.54
C ASN A 166 18.10 -9.32 9.18
N TRP A 167 18.22 -10.65 9.23
CA TRP A 167 17.15 -11.60 8.89
C TRP A 167 15.87 -11.39 9.74
N ARG A 168 15.99 -10.93 10.99
CA ARG A 168 14.82 -10.67 11.86
C ARG A 168 13.91 -9.60 11.23
N THR A 169 14.48 -8.53 10.68
CA THR A 169 13.74 -7.45 10.00
C THR A 169 12.89 -7.94 8.81
N TRP A 170 13.22 -9.11 8.25
CA TRP A 170 12.44 -9.76 7.19
C TRP A 170 11.41 -10.76 7.73
N LEU A 171 11.74 -11.55 8.74
CA LEU A 171 10.99 -12.76 9.09
C LEU A 171 10.20 -12.70 10.40
N THR A 172 10.39 -11.71 11.27
CA THR A 172 9.66 -11.64 12.56
C THR A 172 8.47 -10.69 12.49
N LEU A 173 7.28 -11.19 12.83
CA LEU A 173 6.09 -10.39 13.14
C LEU A 173 6.22 -9.73 14.52
N ASP A 174 5.87 -8.46 14.60
CA ASP A 174 5.75 -7.75 15.89
C ASP A 174 4.27 -7.67 16.31
N TRP A 175 3.86 -8.65 17.10
CA TRP A 175 2.51 -8.77 17.66
C TRP A 175 2.14 -7.65 18.65
N ALA A 176 3.09 -6.78 19.05
CA ALA A 176 2.81 -5.62 19.91
C ALA A 176 2.30 -4.40 19.11
N LYS A 177 2.50 -4.37 17.78
CA LYS A 177 1.92 -3.32 16.92
C LYS A 177 0.40 -3.41 16.95
N LYS A 178 -0.29 -2.28 16.75
CA LYS A 178 -1.76 -2.19 16.66
C LYS A 178 -2.20 -1.27 15.52
N GLY A 179 -3.43 -1.43 15.05
CA GLY A 179 -4.02 -0.62 13.98
C GLY A 179 -3.23 -0.68 12.68
N ARG A 180 -3.01 0.47 12.04
CA ARG A 180 -2.33 0.57 10.74
C ARG A 180 -0.90 0.02 10.75
N ALA A 181 -0.16 0.17 11.85
CA ALA A 181 1.21 -0.37 11.96
C ALA A 181 1.21 -1.92 11.97
N PHE A 182 0.23 -2.55 12.64
CA PHE A 182 0.10 -4.01 12.67
C PHE A 182 -0.31 -4.57 11.32
N ASN A 183 -1.34 -3.99 10.68
CA ASN A 183 -1.79 -4.43 9.36
C ASN A 183 -0.69 -4.31 8.31
N TRP A 184 0.21 -3.34 8.45
CA TRP A 184 1.37 -3.17 7.55
C TRP A 184 2.43 -4.23 7.81
N ASP A 185 2.77 -4.49 9.09
CA ASP A 185 3.75 -5.49 9.46
C ASP A 185 3.29 -6.91 9.08
N LEU A 186 2.00 -7.19 9.31
CA LEU A 186 1.35 -8.46 8.98
C LEU A 186 1.39 -8.72 7.47
N HIS A 187 0.99 -7.74 6.66
CA HIS A 187 1.07 -7.80 5.20
C HIS A 187 2.53 -7.94 4.70
N ALA A 188 3.46 -7.21 5.32
CA ALA A 188 4.86 -7.19 4.90
C ALA A 188 5.61 -8.49 5.24
N VAL A 189 5.45 -9.03 6.46
CA VAL A 189 6.16 -10.24 6.93
C VAL A 189 5.63 -11.49 6.25
N PHE A 190 4.31 -11.73 6.26
CA PHE A 190 3.72 -12.84 5.51
C PHE A 190 4.04 -12.74 4.02
N GLY A 191 4.11 -11.52 3.46
CA GLY A 191 4.50 -11.30 2.06
C GLY A 191 5.89 -11.81 1.72
N THR A 192 6.83 -11.83 2.67
CA THR A 192 8.16 -12.42 2.49
C THR A 192 8.17 -13.92 2.75
N TRP A 193 7.40 -14.43 3.70
CA TRP A 193 7.24 -15.89 3.90
C TRP A 193 6.62 -16.57 2.67
N CYS A 194 5.61 -15.93 2.07
CA CYS A 194 4.85 -16.50 0.95
C CYS A 194 5.47 -16.21 -0.43
N LEU A 195 6.49 -15.35 -0.52
CA LEU A 195 7.04 -14.82 -1.77
C LEU A 195 7.38 -15.89 -2.81
N LEU A 196 8.11 -16.94 -2.40
CA LEU A 196 8.54 -18.01 -3.30
C LEU A 196 7.36 -18.90 -3.72
N PHE A 197 6.43 -19.18 -2.81
CA PHE A 197 5.21 -19.95 -3.11
C PHE A 197 4.29 -19.19 -4.06
N TYR A 198 4.16 -17.87 -3.92
CA TYR A 198 3.33 -17.04 -4.79
C TYR A 198 3.92 -16.89 -6.19
N LEU A 199 5.25 -16.79 -6.30
CA LEU A 199 5.94 -16.91 -7.60
C LEU A 199 5.74 -18.30 -8.21
N LEU A 200 5.84 -19.37 -7.42
CA LEU A 200 5.59 -20.73 -7.90
C LEU A 200 4.15 -20.90 -8.43
N PHE A 201 3.14 -20.50 -7.64
CA PHE A 201 1.72 -20.54 -8.03
C PHE A 201 1.47 -19.72 -9.28
N ALA A 202 2.08 -18.54 -9.40
CA ALA A 202 1.90 -17.70 -10.56
C ALA A 202 2.52 -18.31 -11.82
N LEU A 203 3.79 -18.74 -11.75
CA LEU A 203 4.51 -19.30 -12.90
C LEU A 203 3.93 -20.64 -13.36
N THR A 204 3.40 -21.46 -12.44
CA THR A 204 2.73 -22.73 -12.77
C THR A 204 1.26 -22.53 -13.16
N GLY A 205 0.57 -21.53 -12.61
CA GLY A 205 -0.81 -21.17 -12.97
C GLY A 205 -0.92 -20.64 -14.40
N LEU A 206 0.01 -19.78 -14.83
CA LEU A 206 0.06 -19.24 -16.20
C LEU A 206 0.13 -20.34 -17.28
N PHE A 207 0.72 -21.50 -16.98
CA PHE A 207 0.78 -22.67 -17.88
C PHE A 207 -0.62 -23.22 -18.22
N TRP A 208 -1.59 -23.07 -17.31
CA TRP A 208 -2.97 -23.50 -17.49
C TRP A 208 -3.89 -22.38 -18.00
N SER A 209 -3.57 -21.12 -17.66
CA SER A 209 -4.31 -19.95 -18.12
C SER A 209 -4.00 -19.61 -19.57
N TYR A 210 -2.72 -19.49 -19.97
CA TYR A 210 -2.32 -18.94 -21.28
C TYR A 210 -1.58 -19.94 -22.17
N GLU A 211 -2.07 -20.09 -23.41
CA GLU A 211 -1.53 -21.05 -24.37
C GLU A 211 -0.17 -20.61 -24.93
N TRP A 212 0.04 -19.30 -25.13
CA TRP A 212 1.34 -18.73 -25.53
C TRP A 212 2.43 -19.00 -24.49
N TYR A 213 2.10 -18.91 -23.20
CA TYR A 213 3.04 -19.12 -22.10
C TYR A 213 3.39 -20.60 -21.95
N ARG A 214 2.38 -21.47 -22.04
CA ARG A 214 2.56 -22.94 -22.10
C ARG A 214 3.44 -23.35 -23.28
N GLU A 215 3.20 -22.79 -24.47
CA GLU A 215 4.03 -23.07 -25.65
C GLU A 215 5.45 -22.54 -25.52
N GLY A 216 5.64 -21.36 -24.92
CA GLY A 216 6.97 -20.81 -24.62
C GLY A 216 7.76 -21.72 -23.66
N LEU A 217 7.15 -22.13 -22.55
CA LEU A 217 7.76 -23.07 -21.61
C LEU A 217 8.07 -24.42 -22.26
N ASN A 218 7.15 -24.97 -23.06
CA ASN A 218 7.39 -26.21 -23.81
C ASN A 218 8.56 -26.08 -24.80
N ARG A 219 8.74 -24.94 -25.48
CA ARG A 219 9.88 -24.71 -26.40
C ARG A 219 11.21 -24.57 -25.66
N LEU A 220 11.21 -24.03 -24.44
CA LEU A 220 12.41 -23.75 -23.66
C LEU A 220 12.85 -24.93 -22.78
N LEU A 221 11.89 -25.61 -22.14
CA LEU A 221 12.15 -26.64 -21.13
C LEU A 221 12.05 -28.08 -21.63
N ALA A 222 11.31 -28.36 -22.72
CA ALA A 222 11.22 -29.74 -23.21
C ALA A 222 12.56 -30.24 -23.76
N ASP A 223 12.72 -31.56 -23.76
CA ASP A 223 13.80 -32.22 -24.48
C ASP A 223 13.50 -32.20 -25.98
N GLN A 224 14.56 -32.14 -26.79
CA GLN A 224 14.41 -32.27 -28.23
C GLN A 224 13.99 -33.71 -28.54
N PRO A 225 13.00 -33.94 -29.43
CA PRO A 225 12.67 -35.29 -29.88
C PRO A 225 13.90 -35.93 -30.53
N ALA A 226 14.08 -37.23 -30.33
CA ALA A 226 15.19 -37.96 -30.92
C ALA A 226 15.16 -37.84 -32.46
N ALA A 227 16.33 -37.78 -33.08
CA ALA A 227 16.46 -37.56 -34.52
C ALA A 227 15.71 -38.66 -35.31
N GLY A 228 14.58 -38.27 -35.93
CA GLY A 228 13.67 -39.17 -36.64
C GLY A 228 12.19 -39.03 -36.24
N GLU A 229 11.89 -38.54 -35.02
CA GLU A 229 10.51 -38.37 -34.57
C GLU A 229 9.86 -37.07 -35.08
N GLN A 230 9.26 -37.11 -36.28
CA GLN A 230 8.40 -36.03 -36.76
C GLN A 230 7.14 -35.90 -35.88
N LYS A 231 6.90 -34.69 -35.35
CA LYS A 231 5.69 -34.33 -34.59
C LYS A 231 4.40 -34.48 -35.42
N ARG A 232 3.82 -35.67 -35.44
CA ARG A 232 2.48 -35.91 -36.00
C ARG A 232 1.39 -35.76 -34.94
N GLY A 233 1.23 -34.52 -34.46
CA GLY A 233 -0.02 -33.99 -33.90
C GLY A 233 -0.63 -34.68 -32.67
N GLU A 234 0.05 -34.66 -31.53
CA GLU A 234 -0.66 -34.83 -30.24
C GLU A 234 -1.53 -33.60 -29.95
N GLY A 235 -2.83 -33.84 -29.75
CA GLY A 235 -3.87 -32.82 -29.82
C GLY A 235 -3.90 -31.83 -28.67
N ARG A 236 -3.37 -30.63 -28.93
CA ARG A 236 -3.91 -29.31 -28.51
C ARG A 236 -4.80 -29.30 -27.25
N GLY A 237 -4.20 -28.96 -26.11
CA GLY A 237 -4.94 -28.51 -24.92
C GLY A 237 -5.54 -27.10 -25.07
N GLY A 238 -6.15 -26.77 -26.20
CA GLY A 238 -6.68 -25.46 -26.56
C GLY A 238 -7.85 -25.58 -27.54
N ARG A 239 -8.88 -24.75 -27.36
CA ARG A 239 -10.21 -24.75 -28.05
C ARG A 239 -10.28 -25.54 -29.38
N HIS A 240 -10.67 -26.80 -29.31
CA HIS A 240 -11.38 -27.55 -30.37
C HIS A 240 -12.47 -28.39 -29.68
N GLY A 241 -13.59 -28.63 -30.38
CA GLY A 241 -14.72 -29.43 -29.88
C GLY A 241 -14.39 -30.91 -29.66
N PRO A 242 -15.37 -31.77 -29.34
CA PRO A 242 -15.13 -33.22 -29.35
C PRO A 242 -14.52 -33.64 -30.69
N PRO A 243 -13.54 -34.56 -30.70
CA PRO A 243 -12.89 -34.99 -31.93
C PRO A 243 -13.95 -35.52 -32.89
N LYS A 244 -13.93 -35.05 -34.14
CA LYS A 244 -14.80 -35.62 -35.19
C LYS A 244 -14.37 -37.06 -35.40
N VAL A 245 -15.11 -37.98 -34.81
CA VAL A 245 -15.00 -39.41 -35.07
C VAL A 245 -15.35 -39.63 -36.53
N ASP A 246 -14.40 -40.12 -37.32
CA ASP A 246 -14.66 -40.54 -38.68
C ASP A 246 -15.58 -41.76 -38.63
N LYS A 247 -16.74 -41.67 -39.28
CA LYS A 247 -17.75 -42.74 -39.31
C LYS A 247 -17.27 -43.99 -40.05
N ASN A 248 -16.21 -43.86 -40.84
CA ASN A 248 -15.58 -44.96 -41.58
C ASN A 248 -14.32 -45.53 -40.88
N ALA A 249 -13.99 -45.05 -39.68
CA ALA A 249 -12.85 -45.58 -38.94
C ALA A 249 -13.09 -47.04 -38.51
N PRO A 250 -12.05 -47.90 -38.52
CA PRO A 250 -12.21 -49.30 -38.16
C PRO A 250 -12.64 -49.47 -36.69
N PRO A 251 -13.40 -50.54 -36.37
CA PRO A 251 -13.79 -50.83 -34.99
C PRO A 251 -12.55 -50.99 -34.11
N ARG A 252 -12.66 -50.52 -32.87
CA ARG A 252 -11.57 -50.54 -31.91
C ARG A 252 -11.37 -51.96 -31.36
N VAL A 253 -10.39 -52.66 -31.88
CA VAL A 253 -9.89 -53.93 -31.33
C VAL A 253 -8.82 -53.63 -30.28
N VAL A 254 -8.88 -54.32 -29.14
CA VAL A 254 -7.92 -54.15 -28.03
C VAL A 254 -7.49 -55.51 -27.52
N ASP A 255 -6.20 -55.82 -27.61
CA ASP A 255 -5.57 -56.96 -26.94
C ASP A 255 -5.07 -56.51 -25.56
N TYR A 256 -5.95 -56.64 -24.57
CA TYR A 256 -5.66 -56.25 -23.19
C TYR A 256 -4.56 -57.11 -22.54
N ASP A 257 -4.37 -58.37 -22.98
CA ASP A 257 -3.37 -59.27 -22.42
C ASP A 257 -1.97 -58.93 -22.95
N ALA A 258 -1.84 -58.60 -24.24
CA ALA A 258 -0.61 -58.08 -24.80
C ALA A 258 -0.24 -56.72 -24.18
N ILE A 259 -1.22 -55.83 -23.95
CA ILE A 259 -1.00 -54.55 -23.23
C ILE A 259 -0.51 -54.80 -21.80
N TRP A 260 -1.13 -55.75 -21.07
CA TRP A 260 -0.75 -56.09 -19.70
C TRP A 260 0.61 -56.76 -19.60
N ALA A 261 0.97 -57.61 -20.57
CA ALA A 261 2.29 -58.22 -20.67
C ALA A 261 3.38 -57.15 -20.89
N ASN A 262 3.18 -56.21 -21.81
CA ASN A 262 4.10 -55.10 -22.05
C ASN A 262 4.22 -54.16 -20.84
N LEU A 263 3.13 -53.87 -20.13
CA LEU A 263 3.18 -53.09 -18.89
C LEU A 263 4.04 -53.79 -17.82
N LYS A 264 3.78 -55.07 -17.54
CA LYS A 264 4.55 -55.83 -16.55
C LYS A 264 6.04 -55.93 -16.93
N ALA A 265 6.35 -56.10 -18.21
CA ALA A 265 7.73 -56.11 -18.69
C ALA A 265 8.44 -54.74 -18.53
N ALA A 266 7.72 -53.63 -18.71
CA ALA A 266 8.27 -52.28 -18.63
C ALA A 266 8.31 -51.68 -17.21
N ALA A 267 7.40 -52.10 -16.32
CA ALA A 267 7.29 -51.62 -14.95
C ALA A 267 7.94 -52.56 -13.91
N GLY A 268 8.04 -53.85 -14.20
CA GLY A 268 8.55 -54.84 -13.27
C GLY A 268 7.62 -55.06 -12.05
N PRO A 269 8.14 -55.62 -10.94
CA PRO A 269 7.35 -55.88 -9.74
C PRO A 269 6.92 -54.59 -9.02
N ASP A 270 7.65 -53.49 -9.22
CA ASP A 270 7.46 -52.22 -8.51
C ASP A 270 6.31 -51.37 -9.06
N LEU A 271 5.50 -51.90 -9.98
CA LEU A 271 4.28 -51.25 -10.42
C LEU A 271 3.38 -50.89 -9.21
N ALA A 272 3.00 -49.61 -9.14
CA ALA A 272 2.10 -49.08 -8.12
C ALA A 272 0.74 -48.71 -8.71
N THR A 273 0.73 -47.99 -9.83
CA THR A 273 -0.48 -47.42 -10.42
C THR A 273 -0.34 -47.36 -11.95
N TYR A 274 -1.40 -47.64 -12.69
CA TYR A 274 -1.44 -47.44 -14.14
C TYR A 274 -2.73 -46.78 -14.63
N ASN A 275 -2.62 -46.01 -15.72
CA ASN A 275 -3.71 -45.40 -16.46
C ASN A 275 -3.62 -45.80 -17.93
N LEU A 276 -4.51 -46.69 -18.37
CA LEU A 276 -4.68 -47.06 -19.77
C LEU A 276 -5.70 -46.14 -20.44
N ARG A 277 -5.30 -45.44 -21.49
CA ARG A 277 -6.17 -44.63 -22.36
C ARG A 277 -6.30 -45.27 -23.72
N LEU A 278 -7.51 -45.67 -24.05
CA LEU A 278 -7.83 -46.24 -25.35
C LEU A 278 -8.18 -45.14 -26.35
N PRO A 279 -7.85 -45.30 -27.64
CA PRO A 279 -8.30 -44.37 -28.66
C PRO A 279 -9.83 -44.43 -28.82
N PRO A 280 -10.46 -43.39 -29.41
CA PRO A 280 -11.89 -43.39 -29.71
C PRO A 280 -12.25 -44.32 -30.89
N VAL A 281 -11.28 -44.67 -31.74
CA VAL A 281 -11.44 -45.50 -32.94
C VAL A 281 -10.22 -46.40 -33.15
N GLY A 282 -10.35 -47.47 -33.95
CA GLY A 282 -9.21 -48.32 -34.32
C GLY A 282 -8.16 -47.59 -35.16
N GLY A 283 -6.95 -48.17 -35.22
CA GLY A 283 -5.82 -47.65 -36.01
C GLY A 283 -5.02 -46.50 -35.37
N GLN A 284 -5.52 -45.92 -34.27
CA GLN A 284 -4.76 -44.96 -33.45
C GLN A 284 -4.05 -45.69 -32.29
N PRO A 285 -2.89 -45.21 -31.81
CA PRO A 285 -2.22 -45.83 -30.67
C PRO A 285 -2.99 -45.59 -29.36
N ALA A 286 -2.89 -46.55 -28.44
CA ALA A 286 -3.26 -46.36 -27.04
C ALA A 286 -2.08 -45.78 -26.26
N THR A 287 -2.38 -45.06 -25.18
CA THR A 287 -1.37 -44.48 -24.29
C THR A 287 -1.56 -45.01 -22.88
N LEU A 288 -0.48 -45.52 -22.32
CA LEU A 288 -0.44 -46.12 -21.01
C LEU A 288 0.55 -45.33 -20.13
N PHE A 289 0.04 -44.73 -19.06
CA PHE A 289 0.86 -44.05 -18.06
C PHE A 289 1.02 -44.97 -16.84
N TYR A 290 2.21 -45.04 -16.25
CA TYR A 290 2.42 -45.84 -15.04
C TYR A 290 3.41 -45.21 -14.05
N LEU A 291 3.21 -45.53 -12.77
CA LEU A 291 4.07 -45.15 -11.64
C LEU A 291 4.67 -46.40 -11.00
N LEU A 292 5.87 -46.23 -10.45
CA LEU A 292 6.58 -47.22 -9.65
C LEU A 292 6.52 -46.85 -8.18
N GLN A 293 6.71 -47.82 -7.27
CA GLN A 293 6.67 -47.60 -5.81
C GLN A 293 7.71 -46.60 -5.26
N GLY A 294 8.75 -46.28 -6.05
CA GLY A 294 9.75 -45.26 -5.73
C GLY A 294 9.66 -43.99 -6.58
N ALA A 295 8.55 -43.74 -7.28
CA ALA A 295 8.38 -42.56 -8.11
C ALA A 295 8.47 -41.27 -7.27
N GLU A 296 9.09 -40.24 -7.84
CA GLU A 296 9.47 -39.01 -7.13
C GLU A 296 8.26 -38.21 -6.64
N HIS A 297 7.11 -38.34 -7.32
CA HIS A 297 5.80 -37.79 -6.94
C HIS A 297 4.69 -38.41 -7.81
N GLU A 298 3.42 -38.21 -7.42
CA GLU A 298 2.20 -38.75 -8.06
C GLU A 298 1.97 -38.35 -9.54
N ARG A 299 2.87 -37.53 -10.13
CA ARG A 299 2.81 -37.10 -11.55
C ARG A 299 4.06 -37.49 -12.36
N ALA A 300 5.02 -38.20 -11.76
CA ALA A 300 6.23 -38.72 -12.38
C ALA A 300 5.96 -39.92 -13.31
N PHE A 301 4.90 -39.85 -14.13
CA PHE A 301 4.47 -40.94 -14.99
C PHE A 301 5.52 -41.30 -16.05
N ASN A 302 5.86 -42.57 -16.10
CA ASN A 302 6.41 -43.19 -17.30
C ASN A 302 5.28 -43.36 -18.33
N THR A 303 5.59 -43.22 -19.62
CA THR A 303 4.60 -43.25 -20.71
C THR A 303 4.98 -44.29 -21.75
N LEU A 304 4.04 -45.19 -22.04
CA LEU A 304 4.11 -46.18 -23.12
C LEU A 304 3.05 -45.85 -24.16
N THR A 305 3.48 -45.68 -25.41
CA THR A 305 2.58 -45.55 -26.56
C THR A 305 2.66 -46.84 -27.36
N LEU A 306 1.52 -47.51 -27.57
CA LEU A 306 1.46 -48.84 -28.18
C LEU A 306 0.29 -48.96 -29.16
N ASP A 307 0.35 -49.95 -30.04
CA ASP A 307 -0.80 -50.35 -30.86
C ASP A 307 -1.81 -51.15 -30.00
N PRO A 308 -3.07 -50.71 -29.83
CA PRO A 308 -4.03 -51.43 -29.00
C PRO A 308 -4.36 -52.83 -29.54
N ALA A 309 -4.29 -53.06 -30.85
CA ALA A 309 -4.72 -54.32 -31.44
C ALA A 309 -3.65 -55.45 -31.37
N SER A 310 -2.38 -55.08 -31.22
CA SER A 310 -1.24 -56.02 -31.22
C SER A 310 -0.36 -55.94 -29.96
N GLY A 311 -0.59 -54.94 -29.11
CA GLY A 311 0.28 -54.61 -27.97
C GLY A 311 1.66 -54.04 -28.35
N GLN A 312 1.98 -53.89 -29.65
CA GLN A 312 3.31 -53.47 -30.09
C GLN A 312 3.67 -52.07 -29.55
N VAL A 313 4.73 -51.98 -28.74
CA VAL A 313 5.24 -50.72 -28.21
C VAL A 313 5.85 -49.89 -29.35
N LYS A 314 5.31 -48.69 -29.56
CA LYS A 314 5.79 -47.69 -30.53
C LYS A 314 6.74 -46.68 -29.88
N ARG A 315 6.57 -46.41 -28.58
CA ARG A 315 7.35 -45.41 -27.83
C ARG A 315 7.34 -45.75 -26.34
N HIS A 316 8.49 -45.63 -25.68
CA HIS A 316 8.61 -45.72 -24.22
C HIS A 316 9.41 -44.51 -23.73
N GLU A 317 8.78 -43.62 -22.96
CA GLU A 317 9.45 -42.54 -22.26
C GLU A 317 9.40 -42.81 -20.75
N ARG A 318 10.56 -42.89 -20.10
CA ARG A 318 10.62 -42.93 -18.64
C ARG A 318 10.79 -41.52 -18.07
N TYR A 319 10.30 -41.29 -16.85
CA TYR A 319 10.44 -40.00 -16.20
C TYR A 319 11.91 -39.72 -15.80
N ALA A 320 12.60 -40.74 -15.28
CA ALA A 320 14.02 -40.66 -14.91
C ALA A 320 14.96 -40.36 -16.08
N ASP A 321 14.59 -40.76 -17.31
CA ASP A 321 15.41 -40.57 -18.52
C ASP A 321 15.31 -39.14 -19.10
N LYS A 322 14.33 -38.35 -18.65
CA LYS A 322 14.12 -36.95 -19.08
C LYS A 322 15.13 -36.04 -18.40
N SER A 323 15.54 -34.96 -19.08
CA SER A 323 16.40 -33.96 -18.43
C SER A 323 15.65 -33.24 -17.31
N PHE A 324 16.37 -32.71 -16.31
CA PHE A 324 15.79 -32.01 -15.15
C PHE A 324 14.79 -30.91 -15.53
N LYS A 325 15.04 -30.17 -16.62
CA LYS A 325 14.12 -29.14 -17.14
C LYS A 325 12.80 -29.74 -17.70
N ALA A 326 12.86 -30.91 -18.32
CA ALA A 326 11.70 -31.62 -18.86
C ALA A 326 10.92 -32.36 -17.76
N GLN A 327 11.62 -32.88 -16.75
CA GLN A 327 11.03 -33.35 -15.49
C GLN A 327 10.24 -32.24 -14.78
N LEU A 328 10.84 -31.05 -14.62
CA LEU A 328 10.17 -29.88 -14.04
C LEU A 328 8.92 -29.46 -14.85
N LEU A 329 9.01 -29.51 -16.19
CA LEU A 329 7.91 -29.20 -17.10
C LEU A 329 6.75 -30.21 -16.99
N GLN A 330 7.03 -31.50 -16.86
CA GLN A 330 6.02 -32.54 -16.60
C GLN A 330 5.41 -32.39 -15.19
N SER A 331 6.19 -31.87 -14.24
CA SER A 331 5.82 -31.72 -12.83
C SER A 331 5.01 -30.47 -12.49
N VAL A 332 4.68 -29.61 -13.46
CA VAL A 332 3.98 -28.33 -13.24
C VAL A 332 2.72 -28.46 -12.39
N TYR A 333 1.93 -29.55 -12.54
CA TYR A 333 0.77 -29.79 -11.66
C TYR A 333 1.20 -30.08 -10.22
N ALA A 334 2.09 -31.05 -10.02
CA ALA A 334 2.53 -31.48 -8.69
C ALA A 334 3.26 -30.36 -7.91
N LEU A 335 3.95 -29.48 -8.63
CA LEU A 335 4.55 -28.26 -8.08
C LEU A 335 3.49 -27.23 -7.67
N HIS A 336 2.41 -27.08 -8.44
CA HIS A 336 1.34 -26.11 -8.17
C HIS A 336 0.55 -26.48 -6.90
N VAL A 337 0.23 -27.76 -6.69
CA VAL A 337 -0.53 -28.25 -5.52
C VAL A 337 0.35 -28.71 -4.36
N GLY A 338 1.68 -28.78 -4.55
CA GLY A 338 2.65 -29.16 -3.52
C GLY A 338 2.94 -30.67 -3.38
N GLU A 339 2.24 -31.53 -4.12
CA GLU A 339 2.48 -32.98 -4.23
C GLU A 339 3.94 -33.33 -4.57
N TYR A 340 4.67 -32.45 -5.27
CA TYR A 340 6.08 -32.68 -5.65
C TYR A 340 7.02 -32.88 -4.45
N PHE A 341 6.69 -32.35 -3.28
CA PHE A 341 7.45 -32.58 -2.04
C PHE A 341 6.67 -33.43 -1.02
N GLY A 342 5.75 -34.27 -1.52
CA GLY A 342 4.87 -35.12 -0.71
C GLY A 342 3.94 -34.34 0.21
N LEU A 343 3.42 -35.02 1.23
CA LEU A 343 2.47 -34.46 2.19
C LEU A 343 2.95 -33.17 2.89
N PRO A 344 4.22 -33.05 3.36
CA PRO A 344 4.71 -31.80 3.95
C PRO A 344 4.67 -30.61 2.98
N GLY A 345 5.06 -30.82 1.71
CA GLY A 345 4.96 -29.81 0.67
C GLY A 345 3.54 -29.35 0.41
N ARG A 346 2.62 -30.32 0.29
CA ARG A 346 1.18 -30.12 0.08
C ARG A 346 0.51 -29.33 1.21
N ILE A 347 0.90 -29.60 2.47
CA ILE A 347 0.48 -28.81 3.64
C ILE A 347 1.02 -27.37 3.56
N ILE A 348 2.32 -27.18 3.29
CA ILE A 348 2.94 -25.85 3.20
C ILE A 348 2.32 -25.01 2.08
N VAL A 349 2.13 -25.59 0.90
CA VAL A 349 1.45 -24.96 -0.24
C VAL A 349 0.02 -24.57 0.11
N THR A 350 -0.72 -25.44 0.79
CA THR A 350 -2.09 -25.17 1.24
C THR A 350 -2.15 -24.03 2.25
N LEU A 351 -1.25 -24.00 3.23
CA LEU A 351 -1.13 -22.91 4.19
C LEU A 351 -0.78 -21.58 3.52
N ALA A 352 0.16 -21.58 2.56
CA ALA A 352 0.49 -20.39 1.77
C ALA A 352 -0.70 -19.92 0.91
N SER A 353 -1.45 -20.84 0.32
CA SER A 353 -2.66 -20.54 -0.46
C SER A 353 -3.75 -19.89 0.43
N LEU A 354 -3.91 -20.37 1.67
CA LEU A 354 -4.83 -19.84 2.67
C LEU A 354 -4.43 -18.47 3.26
N THR A 355 -3.20 -17.98 3.02
CA THR A 355 -2.85 -16.59 3.39
C THR A 355 -3.30 -15.55 2.35
N MET A 356 -3.75 -15.93 1.14
CA MET A 356 -4.24 -14.94 0.15
C MET A 356 -5.35 -14.00 0.67
N PRO A 357 -6.39 -14.48 1.41
CA PRO A 357 -7.37 -13.60 2.05
C PRO A 357 -6.76 -12.60 3.06
N LEU A 358 -5.66 -12.96 3.73
CA LEU A 358 -4.97 -12.06 4.67
C LEU A 358 -4.44 -10.81 3.96
N PHE A 359 -3.85 -10.95 2.78
CA PHE A 359 -3.32 -9.83 2.00
C PHE A 359 -4.43 -8.88 1.52
N PHE A 360 -5.58 -9.43 1.10
CA PHE A 360 -6.76 -8.65 0.73
C PHE A 360 -7.29 -7.82 1.91
N VAL A 361 -7.54 -8.47 3.06
CA VAL A 361 -8.06 -7.79 4.26
C VAL A 361 -7.09 -6.74 4.80
N THR A 362 -5.81 -7.08 4.94
CA THR A 362 -4.80 -6.12 5.44
C THR A 362 -4.59 -4.94 4.48
N GLY A 363 -4.59 -5.18 3.16
CA GLY A 363 -4.56 -4.11 2.15
C GLY A 363 -5.74 -3.14 2.27
N TRP A 364 -6.94 -3.65 2.53
CA TRP A 364 -8.16 -2.86 2.72
C TRP A 364 -8.17 -2.06 4.04
N LEU A 365 -7.67 -2.62 5.14
CA LEU A 365 -7.63 -1.91 6.42
C LEU A 365 -6.61 -0.76 6.45
N LEU A 366 -5.45 -0.95 5.81
CA LEU A 366 -4.41 0.08 5.66
C LEU A 366 -4.88 1.31 4.86
N TYR A 367 -5.80 1.06 3.94
CA TYR A 367 -6.51 2.06 3.16
C TYR A 367 -7.40 2.92 4.05
N LEU A 368 -8.38 2.34 4.74
CA LEU A 368 -9.46 3.10 5.39
C LEU A 368 -8.99 4.07 6.49
N ASP A 369 -7.99 3.68 7.29
CA ASP A 369 -7.44 4.50 8.41
C ASP A 369 -6.96 5.89 7.94
N ARG A 370 -6.31 5.94 6.77
CA ARG A 370 -5.76 7.15 6.16
C ARG A 370 -6.81 8.23 5.86
N ARG A 371 -8.10 7.88 5.82
CA ARG A 371 -9.20 8.82 5.52
C ARG A 371 -9.75 9.55 6.76
N ARG A 372 -9.69 8.94 7.95
CA ARG A 372 -10.39 9.44 9.16
C ARG A 372 -9.68 10.59 9.87
N LYS A 373 -8.35 10.45 10.04
CA LYS A 373 -7.46 11.37 10.78
C LYS A 373 -7.43 12.81 10.22
N LYS A 374 -7.79 12.93 8.93
CA LYS A 374 -7.98 14.22 8.24
C LYS A 374 -9.24 15.00 8.69
N ARG A 375 -9.90 14.60 9.77
CA ARG A 375 -11.14 15.21 10.25
C ARG A 375 -11.13 15.32 11.79
N GLN A 376 -10.04 15.83 12.41
CA GLN A 376 -9.95 16.12 13.88
C GLN A 376 -9.16 17.39 14.36
N VAL A 377 -8.26 18.03 13.59
CA VAL A 377 -7.47 19.28 13.88
C VAL A 377 -8.10 20.71 13.63
N ARG A 378 -9.34 21.12 14.04
CA ARG A 378 -9.85 22.55 13.88
C ARG A 378 -10.92 23.01 14.86
N ALA A 379 -12.05 22.30 15.02
CA ALA A 379 -13.17 22.81 15.81
C ALA A 379 -12.76 23.16 17.25
N ALA A 380 -11.63 22.61 17.66
CA ALA A 380 -10.90 22.87 18.88
C ALA A 380 -10.30 24.29 19.11
N ARG A 381 -10.37 25.29 18.19
CA ARG A 381 -9.51 26.50 18.27
C ARG A 381 -10.13 27.81 18.81
N GLY A 382 -11.37 27.85 19.29
CA GLY A 382 -12.12 29.11 19.45
C GLY A 382 -12.66 29.48 20.85
N ALA A 383 -12.02 29.08 21.95
CA ALA A 383 -12.74 28.95 23.24
C ALA A 383 -12.14 29.58 24.54
N VAL A 384 -11.01 30.31 24.55
CA VAL A 384 -10.29 30.63 25.83
C VAL A 384 -9.68 32.05 25.91
N GLY A 385 -9.67 32.63 27.12
CA GLY A 385 -8.95 33.85 27.52
C GLY A 385 -8.39 33.73 28.95
N ASP A 386 -7.48 34.60 29.38
CA ASP A 386 -6.54 34.31 30.50
C ASP A 386 -6.73 35.23 31.74
N GLN A 387 -7.02 34.66 32.93
CA GLN A 387 -6.97 35.31 34.25
C GLN A 387 -6.75 34.30 35.39
N GLY A 388 -5.78 34.53 36.29
CA GLY A 388 -5.58 33.72 37.50
C GLY A 388 -4.28 34.02 38.26
N ASN A 389 -4.30 33.92 39.60
CA ASN A 389 -3.16 34.21 40.46
C ASN A 389 -2.15 33.04 40.49
N ALA A 390 -0.84 33.32 40.52
CA ALA A 390 0.18 32.38 40.01
C ALA A 390 0.59 31.20 40.92
N GLY A 391 0.18 31.17 42.20
CA GLY A 391 0.57 30.11 43.14
C GLY A 391 -0.26 28.83 43.06
N ASP A 392 -1.55 28.96 42.74
CA ASP A 392 -2.52 27.84 42.67
C ASP A 392 -2.97 27.54 41.21
N SER A 393 -2.35 28.19 40.22
CA SER A 393 -2.70 28.02 38.81
C SER A 393 -2.09 26.76 38.18
N TRP A 394 -2.89 26.01 37.43
CA TRP A 394 -2.43 24.88 36.62
C TRP A 394 -1.52 25.34 35.49
N LEU A 395 -0.30 24.81 35.44
CA LEU A 395 0.66 25.08 34.36
C LEU A 395 0.38 24.17 33.15
N ILE A 396 -0.04 24.73 32.02
CA ILE A 396 -0.28 23.95 30.79
C ILE A 396 0.86 24.19 29.80
N GLY A 397 1.86 23.30 29.82
CA GLY A 397 3.00 23.32 28.91
C GLY A 397 2.68 22.66 27.57
N PHE A 398 2.94 23.31 26.43
CA PHE A 398 2.70 22.72 25.11
C PHE A 398 3.91 22.76 24.16
N ALA A 399 3.99 21.77 23.27
CA ALA A 399 5.00 21.72 22.21
C ALA A 399 4.36 21.32 20.88
N SER A 400 4.31 22.24 19.92
CA SER A 400 3.65 22.01 18.64
C SER A 400 4.48 22.50 17.47
N GLN A 401 4.69 21.64 16.46
CA GLN A 401 5.21 22.07 15.15
C GLN A 401 4.11 22.73 14.29
N SER A 402 2.87 22.21 14.38
CA SER A 402 1.74 22.59 13.51
C SER A 402 0.56 23.23 14.27
N GLY A 403 0.81 23.69 15.49
CA GLY A 403 -0.21 24.26 16.40
C GLY A 403 -1.40 23.36 16.79
N PHE A 404 -1.42 22.05 16.47
CA PHE A 404 -2.48 21.15 16.94
C PHE A 404 -2.34 20.77 18.42
N ALA A 405 -1.12 20.56 18.91
CA ALA A 405 -0.89 20.31 20.33
C ALA A 405 -1.19 21.58 21.17
N GLU A 406 -0.79 22.74 20.66
CA GLU A 406 -1.17 24.06 21.18
C GLU A 406 -2.69 24.23 21.27
N GLN A 407 -3.40 23.90 20.19
CA GLN A 407 -4.87 23.95 20.14
C GLN A 407 -5.52 23.06 21.23
N LEU A 408 -5.02 21.84 21.44
CA LEU A 408 -5.50 20.95 22.49
C LEU A 408 -5.09 21.41 23.91
N ALA A 409 -3.95 22.08 24.05
CA ALA A 409 -3.54 22.74 25.29
C ALA A 409 -4.54 23.83 25.68
N TRP A 410 -4.91 24.70 24.74
CA TRP A 410 -5.96 25.70 24.94
C TRP A 410 -7.31 25.06 25.24
N GLN A 411 -7.74 24.01 24.55
CA GLN A 411 -8.99 23.32 24.92
C GLN A 411 -8.97 22.74 26.34
N SER A 412 -7.84 22.17 26.75
CA SER A 412 -7.62 21.68 28.12
C SER A 412 -7.75 22.84 29.11
N ALA A 413 -7.12 23.99 28.81
CA ALA A 413 -7.21 25.22 29.59
C ALA A 413 -8.64 25.70 29.78
N GLY A 414 -9.44 25.75 28.71
CA GLY A 414 -10.84 26.15 28.76
C GLY A 414 -11.71 25.22 29.60
N GLN A 415 -11.44 23.90 29.59
CA GLN A 415 -12.12 22.94 30.46
C GLN A 415 -11.77 23.13 31.94
N LEU A 416 -10.51 23.45 32.26
CA LEU A 416 -10.08 23.76 33.63
C LEU A 416 -10.66 25.09 34.12
N GLN A 417 -10.65 26.14 33.29
CA GLN A 417 -11.27 27.43 33.63
C GLN A 417 -12.78 27.32 33.82
N ALA A 418 -13.47 26.50 33.02
CA ALA A 418 -14.90 26.22 33.22
C ALA A 418 -15.20 25.50 34.55
N ALA A 419 -14.19 24.88 35.18
CA ALA A 419 -14.25 24.34 36.53
C ALA A 419 -13.92 25.38 37.62
N GLY A 420 -13.67 26.65 37.26
CA GLY A 420 -13.22 27.70 38.17
C GLY A 420 -11.74 27.62 38.55
N LEU A 421 -10.95 26.77 37.87
CA LEU A 421 -9.53 26.59 38.18
C LEU A 421 -8.69 27.63 37.41
N PRO A 422 -7.81 28.40 38.07
CA PRO A 422 -6.86 29.25 37.37
C PRO A 422 -5.87 28.38 36.58
N VAL A 423 -5.51 28.84 35.38
CA VAL A 423 -4.59 28.14 34.46
C VAL A 423 -3.57 29.14 33.92
N GLN A 424 -2.41 28.64 33.49
CA GLN A 424 -1.44 29.40 32.71
C GLN A 424 -0.96 28.53 31.54
N VAL A 425 -1.29 28.91 30.31
CA VAL A 425 -0.85 28.17 29.11
C VAL A 425 0.49 28.73 28.63
N ARG A 426 1.50 27.88 28.48
CA ARG A 426 2.87 28.27 28.13
C ARG A 426 3.46 27.32 27.09
N PRO A 427 4.21 27.80 26.08
CA PRO A 427 5.03 26.92 25.25
C PRO A 427 6.18 26.33 26.09
N LEU A 428 6.63 25.11 25.79
CA LEU A 428 7.73 24.48 26.54
C LEU A 428 9.03 25.29 26.53
N ALA A 429 9.28 26.12 25.50
CA ALA A 429 10.43 27.01 25.45
C ALA A 429 10.56 27.94 26.66
N GLU A 430 9.43 28.35 27.27
CA GLU A 430 9.38 29.29 28.40
C GLU A 430 9.49 28.60 29.77
N LEU A 431 9.54 27.25 29.83
CA LEU A 431 9.56 26.51 31.08
C LEU A 431 11.00 26.22 31.54
N GLY A 432 11.34 26.66 32.74
CA GLY A 432 12.60 26.36 33.42
C GLY A 432 12.39 25.92 34.86
N GLU A 433 13.48 25.93 35.65
CA GLU A 433 13.50 25.42 37.03
C GLU A 433 12.45 26.09 37.92
N ALA A 434 12.35 27.42 37.88
CA ALA A 434 11.43 28.18 38.72
C ALA A 434 9.96 27.85 38.42
N GLN A 435 9.59 27.72 37.14
CA GLN A 435 8.22 27.40 36.75
C GLN A 435 7.83 25.98 37.18
N LEU A 436 8.72 25.00 36.97
CA LEU A 436 8.44 23.61 37.34
C LEU A 436 8.50 23.37 38.86
N ARG A 437 9.37 24.09 39.60
CA ARG A 437 9.40 24.02 41.07
C ARG A 437 8.27 24.78 41.75
N ASN A 438 7.73 25.85 41.15
CA ASN A 438 6.62 26.59 41.75
C ASN A 438 5.24 26.00 41.39
N ALA A 439 5.15 25.18 40.33
CA ALA A 439 3.91 24.52 39.95
C ALA A 439 3.64 23.30 40.85
N ASN A 440 2.48 23.29 41.51
CA ASN A 440 1.95 22.10 42.17
C ASN A 440 1.22 21.17 41.19
N ARG A 441 0.71 21.70 40.07
CA ARG A 441 -0.06 20.96 39.06
C ARG A 441 0.28 21.38 37.64
N ALA A 442 0.50 20.42 36.74
CA ALA A 442 0.79 20.68 35.33
C ALA A 442 0.05 19.76 34.34
N LEU A 443 -0.22 20.27 33.14
CA LEU A 443 -0.64 19.49 31.98
C LEU A 443 0.38 19.70 30.87
N PHE A 444 0.88 18.62 30.27
CA PHE A 444 1.82 18.66 29.15
C PHE A 444 1.13 18.17 27.87
N VAL A 445 1.03 19.02 26.85
CA VAL A 445 0.42 18.68 25.56
C VAL A 445 1.44 18.82 24.45
N VAL A 446 2.08 17.71 24.09
CA VAL A 446 3.34 17.73 23.32
C VAL A 446 3.24 16.86 22.09
N SER A 447 3.64 17.41 20.94
CA SER A 447 3.81 16.67 19.69
C SER A 447 5.24 16.20 19.50
N THR A 448 5.42 15.19 18.65
CA THR A 448 6.72 14.66 18.23
C THR A 448 6.93 14.97 16.75
N PHE A 449 8.15 15.37 16.37
CA PHE A 449 8.51 15.70 14.99
C PHE A 449 9.58 14.74 14.44
N GLY A 450 9.66 14.63 13.10
CA GLY A 450 10.65 13.78 12.41
C GLY A 450 10.70 12.34 12.93
N ASP A 451 11.92 11.82 13.13
CA ASP A 451 12.17 10.48 13.66
C ASP A 451 12.16 10.45 15.22
N GLY A 452 11.22 11.16 15.88
CA GLY A 452 11.06 11.09 17.34
C GLY A 452 11.57 12.27 18.14
N GLU A 453 11.92 13.36 17.47
CA GLU A 453 12.53 14.57 18.05
C GLU A 453 11.47 15.49 18.68
N ALA A 454 11.91 16.40 19.55
CA ALA A 454 11.09 17.55 19.89
C ALA A 454 10.77 18.40 18.64
N PRO A 455 9.57 19.00 18.56
CA PRO A 455 9.29 20.13 17.67
C PRO A 455 10.34 21.23 17.84
N ASP A 456 10.60 22.02 16.82
CA ASP A 456 11.66 23.05 16.86
C ASP A 456 11.52 23.98 18.08
N SER A 457 10.28 24.36 18.39
CA SER A 457 9.88 25.17 19.57
C SER A 457 10.13 24.52 20.93
N ALA A 458 10.50 23.24 20.99
CA ALA A 458 10.78 22.50 22.23
C ALA A 458 12.18 21.85 22.26
N ARG A 459 13.01 22.01 21.21
CA ARG A 459 14.40 21.48 21.20
C ARG A 459 15.30 22.15 22.25
N GLY A 460 15.12 23.46 22.46
CA GLY A 460 15.83 24.19 23.52
C GLY A 460 15.50 23.65 24.91
N PHE A 461 14.21 23.41 25.18
CA PHE A 461 13.72 22.77 26.40
C PHE A 461 14.25 21.34 26.55
N GLU A 462 14.16 20.51 25.50
CA GLU A 462 14.69 19.13 25.48
C GLU A 462 16.17 19.08 25.92
N ARG A 463 16.99 20.01 25.42
CA ARG A 463 18.42 20.07 25.74
C ARG A 463 18.74 20.71 27.10
N LYS A 464 18.00 21.75 27.51
CA LYS A 464 18.28 22.51 28.75
C LYS A 464 17.67 21.87 30.00
N VAL A 465 16.51 21.25 29.87
CA VAL A 465 15.67 20.80 31.00
C VAL A 465 15.72 19.29 31.18
N LEU A 466 15.59 18.49 30.12
CA LEU A 466 15.65 17.03 30.27
C LEU A 466 17.08 16.62 30.65
N GLY A 467 17.19 15.91 31.77
CA GLY A 467 18.46 15.52 32.39
C GLY A 467 18.91 16.41 33.56
N GLN A 468 18.25 17.54 33.84
CA GLN A 468 18.58 18.36 35.00
C GLN A 468 18.19 17.67 36.32
N PRO A 469 18.95 17.85 37.42
CA PRO A 469 18.74 17.18 38.69
C PRO A 469 17.73 17.89 39.62
N TRP A 470 16.68 18.50 39.06
CA TRP A 470 15.68 19.23 39.84
C TRP A 470 14.77 18.26 40.59
N ALA A 471 14.51 18.51 41.88
CA ALA A 471 13.53 17.76 42.67
C ALA A 471 12.13 18.35 42.43
N LEU A 472 11.19 17.51 42.00
CA LEU A 472 9.82 17.85 41.62
C LEU A 472 8.79 16.95 42.33
N GLU A 473 9.11 16.47 43.54
CA GLU A 473 8.31 15.52 44.33
C GLU A 473 6.88 16.01 44.64
N HIS A 474 6.67 17.33 44.63
CA HIS A 474 5.40 18.00 44.88
C HIS A 474 4.59 18.33 43.62
N LEU A 475 5.10 18.00 42.42
CA LEU A 475 4.45 18.27 41.14
C LEU A 475 3.56 17.09 40.72
N ASP A 476 2.24 17.31 40.71
CA ASP A 476 1.29 16.45 40.00
C ASP A 476 1.23 16.83 38.52
N TYR A 477 1.35 15.88 37.59
CA TYR A 477 1.25 16.17 36.15
C TYR A 477 0.39 15.16 35.38
N ALA A 478 -0.17 15.61 34.24
CA ALA A 478 -0.69 14.71 33.22
C ALA A 478 -0.13 15.05 31.84
N LEU A 479 -0.09 14.07 30.93
CA LEU A 479 0.61 14.18 29.63
C LEU A 479 -0.28 13.68 28.48
N LEU A 480 -0.56 14.58 27.52
CA LEU A 480 -1.15 14.28 26.22
C LEU A 480 -0.02 14.25 25.17
N ALA A 481 0.30 13.04 24.72
CA ALA A 481 1.41 12.76 23.82
C ALA A 481 0.91 12.59 22.38
N LEU A 482 1.16 13.57 21.51
CA LEU A 482 0.81 13.51 20.10
C LEU A 482 1.96 12.93 19.27
N GLY A 483 1.65 11.92 18.47
CA GLY A 483 2.59 11.35 17.49
C GLY A 483 1.86 10.80 16.28
N ASP A 484 2.60 10.17 15.38
CA ASP A 484 2.03 9.32 14.34
C ASP A 484 2.83 8.02 14.30
N ARG A 485 2.16 6.88 14.44
CA ARG A 485 2.77 5.54 14.48
C ARG A 485 3.44 5.12 13.16
N GLN A 486 3.35 5.94 12.11
CA GLN A 486 4.12 5.79 10.88
C GLN A 486 5.59 6.18 11.03
N TYR A 487 5.96 6.96 12.05
CA TYR A 487 7.36 7.30 12.36
C TYR A 487 7.94 6.31 13.39
N PRO A 488 9.25 5.98 13.33
CA PRO A 488 9.83 4.90 14.15
C PRO A 488 9.73 5.10 15.66
N HIS A 489 9.66 6.35 16.10
CA HIS A 489 9.70 6.75 17.50
C HIS A 489 8.38 7.43 17.90
N PHE A 490 7.31 6.62 17.97
CA PHE A 490 5.97 7.10 18.33
C PHE A 490 5.94 7.75 19.72
N CYS A 491 5.49 9.01 19.76
CA CYS A 491 5.51 9.87 20.94
C CYS A 491 6.91 10.03 21.57
N GLY A 492 7.98 9.90 20.78
CA GLY A 492 9.36 9.83 21.25
C GLY A 492 9.76 10.97 22.18
N PHE A 493 9.41 12.21 21.84
CA PHE A 493 9.67 13.37 22.70
C PHE A 493 8.86 13.31 24.00
N ALA A 494 7.56 13.00 23.91
CA ALA A 494 6.68 12.89 25.07
C ALA A 494 7.16 11.83 26.08
N ARG A 495 7.66 10.69 25.59
CA ARG A 495 8.23 9.62 26.44
C ARG A 495 9.49 10.07 27.17
N ARG A 496 10.36 10.86 26.53
CA ARG A 496 11.56 11.42 27.19
C ARG A 496 11.20 12.44 28.26
N LEU A 497 10.21 13.30 28.00
CA LEU A 497 9.64 14.20 29.00
C LEU A 497 9.04 13.43 30.19
N GLN A 498 8.21 12.41 29.94
CA GLN A 498 7.62 11.57 30.99
C GLN A 498 8.68 10.88 31.85
N ALA A 499 9.67 10.26 31.22
CA ALA A 499 10.74 9.55 31.92
C ALA A 499 11.51 10.49 32.85
N TRP A 500 11.92 11.66 32.35
CA TRP A 500 12.61 12.66 33.15
C TRP A 500 11.76 13.18 34.33
N LEU A 501 10.48 13.50 34.10
CA LEU A 501 9.56 13.93 35.19
C LEU A 501 9.46 12.87 36.30
N GLY A 502 9.30 11.60 35.92
CA GLY A 502 9.28 10.49 36.88
C GLY A 502 10.59 10.30 37.63
N GLU A 503 11.74 10.40 36.95
CA GLU A 503 13.06 10.39 37.61
C GLU A 503 13.29 11.57 38.58
N ARG A 504 12.53 12.66 38.44
CA ARG A 504 12.56 13.83 39.33
C ARG A 504 11.56 13.77 40.48
N GLY A 505 10.81 12.67 40.61
CA GLY A 505 9.83 12.44 41.67
C GLY A 505 8.43 13.00 41.39
N ALA A 506 8.18 13.60 40.22
CA ALA A 506 6.86 14.14 39.89
C ALA A 506 5.83 13.03 39.72
N THR A 507 4.64 13.22 40.31
CA THR A 507 3.57 12.22 40.32
C THR A 507 2.69 12.37 39.08
N CYS A 508 2.46 11.27 38.36
CA CYS A 508 1.60 11.31 37.17
C CYS A 508 0.14 11.07 37.59
N ALA A 509 -0.71 12.09 37.47
CA ALA A 509 -2.10 12.10 37.95
C ALA A 509 -2.98 11.02 37.31
N PHE A 510 -2.70 10.68 36.05
CA PHE A 510 -3.26 9.52 35.35
C PHE A 510 -2.30 9.05 34.24
N SER A 511 -2.54 7.87 33.66
CA SER A 511 -1.67 7.31 32.61
C SER A 511 -1.62 8.20 31.36
N PRO A 512 -0.44 8.57 30.82
CA PRO A 512 -0.34 9.45 29.65
C PRO A 512 -1.14 8.96 28.45
N VAL A 513 -1.85 9.88 27.82
CA VAL A 513 -2.72 9.59 26.68
C VAL A 513 -1.95 9.80 25.39
N GLU A 514 -1.78 8.72 24.61
CA GLU A 514 -1.03 8.74 23.35
C GLU A 514 -1.95 8.88 22.13
N VAL A 515 -1.96 10.05 21.50
CA VAL A 515 -2.78 10.38 20.33
C VAL A 515 -2.03 10.02 19.05
N ASP A 516 -2.46 8.97 18.35
CA ASP A 516 -1.97 8.62 17.02
C ASP A 516 -2.70 9.45 15.94
N ASN A 517 -2.07 10.56 15.52
CA ASN A 517 -2.52 11.43 14.43
C ASN A 517 -4.00 11.86 14.58
N ALA A 518 -4.26 12.59 15.66
CA ALA A 518 -5.55 13.20 16.00
C ALA A 518 -6.73 12.23 16.26
N ASP A 519 -6.47 10.97 16.61
CA ASP A 519 -7.49 9.96 16.97
C ASP A 519 -8.55 10.48 17.98
N PRO A 520 -9.85 10.55 17.62
CA PRO A 520 -10.90 11.01 18.52
C PRO A 520 -11.03 10.20 19.81
N ALA A 521 -10.70 8.91 19.79
CA ALA A 521 -10.84 8.07 20.97
C ALA A 521 -9.82 8.47 22.05
N ALA A 522 -8.56 8.71 21.65
CA ALA A 522 -7.55 9.29 22.53
C ALA A 522 -7.92 10.71 23.00
N LEU A 523 -8.47 11.56 22.13
CA LEU A 523 -8.93 12.91 22.53
C LEU A 523 -10.11 12.88 23.51
N ALA A 524 -11.06 11.96 23.33
CA ALA A 524 -12.19 11.75 24.23
C ALA A 524 -11.75 11.17 25.58
N LEU A 525 -10.81 10.22 25.59
CA LEU A 525 -10.20 9.70 26.81
C LEU A 525 -9.54 10.83 27.61
N TRP A 526 -8.70 11.65 26.96
CA TRP A 526 -8.09 12.80 27.63
C TRP A 526 -9.13 13.78 28.20
N GLN A 527 -10.19 14.11 27.43
CA GLN A 527 -11.29 14.94 27.91
C GLN A 527 -12.03 14.32 29.11
N GLN A 528 -12.16 12.99 29.15
CA GLN A 528 -12.74 12.24 30.29
C GLN A 528 -11.82 12.28 31.52
N GLU A 529 -10.51 12.07 31.37
CA GLU A 529 -9.55 12.17 32.47
C GLU A 529 -9.51 13.60 33.05
N LEU A 530 -9.52 14.63 32.20
CA LEU A 530 -9.68 16.02 32.67
C LEU A 530 -11.02 16.24 33.40
N THR A 531 -12.10 15.58 32.99
CA THR A 531 -13.40 15.64 33.70
C THR A 531 -13.31 15.01 35.10
N GLN A 532 -12.56 13.92 35.25
CA GLN A 532 -12.33 13.28 36.55
C GLN A 532 -11.44 14.13 37.47
N LEU A 533 -10.40 14.79 36.93
CA LEU A 533 -9.52 15.67 37.71
C LEU A 533 -10.18 16.98 38.15
N THR A 534 -11.11 17.54 37.36
CA THR A 534 -11.72 18.85 37.66
C THR A 534 -13.14 18.78 38.23
N GLY A 535 -13.82 17.64 38.09
CA GLY A 535 -15.24 17.49 38.43
C GLY A 535 -16.21 18.22 37.48
N ALA A 536 -15.71 19.01 36.53
CA ALA A 536 -16.51 19.82 35.63
C ALA A 536 -16.77 19.11 34.30
N ARG A 537 -18.02 19.13 33.84
CA ARG A 537 -18.40 18.58 32.53
C ARG A 537 -17.84 19.44 31.39
N PRO A 538 -17.38 18.84 30.30
CA PRO A 538 -16.83 19.59 29.17
C PRO A 538 -17.88 20.44 28.47
N VAL A 539 -17.49 21.68 28.12
CA VAL A 539 -18.35 22.67 27.44
C VAL A 539 -18.67 22.25 25.99
N ALA A 540 -17.77 21.52 25.33
CA ALA A 540 -17.96 20.94 24.00
C ALA A 540 -17.08 19.71 23.76
N ALA A 541 -17.55 18.77 22.92
CA ALA A 541 -16.75 17.65 22.45
C ALA A 541 -15.65 18.12 21.49
N TRP A 542 -14.42 17.60 21.64
CA TRP A 542 -13.27 18.07 20.86
C TRP A 542 -13.27 17.49 19.44
N GLN A 543 -13.34 18.37 18.43
CA GLN A 543 -13.47 17.98 17.02
C GLN A 543 -12.64 18.88 16.05
N ALA A 544 -13.13 18.98 14.81
CA ALA A 544 -12.40 18.72 13.59
C ALA A 544 -12.37 19.85 12.56
N PRO A 545 -11.48 19.78 11.55
CA PRO A 545 -11.66 20.40 10.27
C PRO A 545 -12.55 19.46 9.50
N SER A 546 -13.77 19.93 9.30
CA SER A 546 -14.36 19.79 7.98
C SER A 546 -13.39 20.37 6.93
N PHE A 547 -13.41 19.75 5.75
CA PHE A 547 -13.00 20.41 4.51
C PHE A 547 -14.17 21.28 4.03
N GLY A 548 -13.88 22.47 3.52
CA GLY A 548 -14.85 23.33 2.84
C GLY A 548 -14.52 23.41 1.34
N ASN A 549 -15.43 23.97 0.56
CA ASN A 549 -15.22 24.19 -0.88
C ASN A 549 -14.53 25.53 -1.15
N TRP A 550 -13.65 25.55 -2.14
CA TRP A 550 -12.90 26.72 -2.60
C TRP A 550 -12.86 26.75 -4.13
N HIS A 551 -12.95 27.92 -4.75
CA HIS A 551 -12.97 28.10 -6.20
C HIS A 551 -11.65 28.69 -6.73
N LEU A 552 -11.13 28.18 -7.86
CA LEU A 552 -9.92 28.71 -8.49
C LEU A 552 -10.23 29.96 -9.32
N LEU A 553 -10.05 31.15 -8.75
CA LEU A 553 -10.29 32.41 -9.45
C LEU A 553 -9.25 32.72 -10.53
N ARG A 554 -7.98 32.35 -10.29
CA ARG A 554 -6.88 32.68 -11.20
C ARG A 554 -5.78 31.63 -11.21
N ARG A 555 -5.08 31.57 -12.35
CA ARG A 555 -3.89 30.76 -12.59
C ARG A 555 -2.99 31.51 -13.58
N GLU A 556 -1.79 31.83 -13.14
CA GLU A 556 -0.81 32.61 -13.90
C GLU A 556 0.54 31.88 -13.88
N LEU A 557 1.25 31.83 -15.00
CA LEU A 557 2.59 31.23 -15.10
C LEU A 557 3.65 32.29 -14.77
N LEU A 558 4.35 32.14 -13.64
CA LEU A 558 5.31 33.12 -13.15
C LEU A 558 6.70 33.05 -13.80
N ASN A 559 7.05 31.93 -14.46
CA ASN A 559 8.41 31.73 -15.00
C ASN A 559 8.46 31.24 -16.46
N PRO A 560 7.83 31.94 -17.42
CA PRO A 560 7.88 31.58 -18.84
C PRO A 560 9.33 31.58 -19.35
N GLY A 561 9.71 30.53 -20.08
CA GLY A 561 11.07 30.35 -20.63
C GLY A 561 12.12 29.79 -19.65
N SER A 562 11.77 29.55 -18.39
CA SER A 562 12.67 28.91 -17.43
C SER A 562 13.15 27.52 -17.89
N GLN A 563 14.42 27.20 -17.63
CA GLN A 563 14.94 25.83 -17.71
C GLN A 563 14.40 24.90 -16.59
N GLY A 564 13.73 25.48 -15.60
CA GLY A 564 13.09 24.77 -14.49
C GLY A 564 11.68 24.28 -14.83
N ALA A 565 11.09 23.54 -13.91
CA ALA A 565 9.67 23.20 -14.03
C ALA A 565 8.80 24.47 -13.81
N PRO A 566 7.70 24.64 -14.58
CA PRO A 566 6.76 25.75 -14.45
C PRO A 566 6.33 26.05 -13.01
N VAL A 567 6.23 27.32 -12.64
CA VAL A 567 5.76 27.81 -11.34
C VAL A 567 4.56 28.70 -11.59
N TYR A 568 3.46 28.45 -10.88
CA TYR A 568 2.22 29.19 -11.04
C TYR A 568 1.85 29.96 -9.79
N LEU A 569 1.34 31.18 -10.00
CA LEU A 569 0.56 31.91 -9.01
C LEU A 569 -0.91 31.53 -9.18
N LEU A 570 -1.53 31.07 -8.10
CA LEU A 570 -2.91 30.63 -8.06
C LEU A 570 -3.68 31.49 -7.07
N GLY A 571 -4.96 31.73 -7.30
CA GLY A 571 -5.85 32.39 -6.34
C GLY A 571 -7.11 31.56 -6.09
N LEU A 572 -7.46 31.36 -4.82
CA LEU A 572 -8.55 30.52 -4.35
C LEU A 572 -9.53 31.32 -3.50
N GLN A 573 -10.82 31.23 -3.79
CA GLN A 573 -11.90 31.85 -3.01
C GLN A 573 -12.62 30.80 -2.16
N ALA A 574 -12.76 31.03 -0.86
CA ALA A 574 -13.60 30.15 -0.03
C ALA A 574 -15.09 30.37 -0.34
N GLN A 575 -15.88 29.28 -0.44
CA GLN A 575 -17.34 29.37 -0.63
C GLN A 575 -18.05 30.02 0.57
N MET A 576 -17.52 29.82 1.78
CA MET A 576 -17.95 30.47 3.01
C MET A 576 -16.84 31.42 3.50
N PRO A 577 -17.16 32.54 4.17
CA PRO A 577 -16.14 33.43 4.74
C PRO A 577 -15.10 32.65 5.56
N ALA A 578 -13.84 32.83 5.21
CA ALA A 578 -12.70 32.16 5.84
C ALA A 578 -11.58 33.16 6.07
N THR A 579 -11.04 33.19 7.28
CA THR A 579 -9.92 34.04 7.67
C THR A 579 -8.67 33.19 7.88
N TRP A 580 -7.52 33.70 7.45
CA TRP A 580 -6.20 33.11 7.64
C TRP A 580 -5.20 34.22 7.99
N GLU A 581 -4.11 33.84 8.65
CA GLU A 581 -3.02 34.73 9.03
C GLU A 581 -1.79 34.48 8.14
N ALA A 582 -0.89 35.45 8.04
CA ALA A 582 0.33 35.29 7.25
C ALA A 582 1.22 34.17 7.81
N GLY A 583 1.77 33.34 6.92
CA GLY A 583 2.48 32.11 7.29
C GLY A 583 1.60 30.88 7.52
N ASP A 584 0.26 31.00 7.51
CA ASP A 584 -0.65 29.85 7.55
C ASP A 584 -0.49 28.90 6.35
N LEU A 585 -0.96 27.68 6.52
CA LEU A 585 -0.97 26.64 5.49
C LEU A 585 -2.40 26.33 5.05
N ILE A 586 -2.56 25.98 3.77
CA ILE A 586 -3.79 25.34 3.28
C ILE A 586 -3.53 23.88 2.93
N GLU A 587 -4.35 23.00 3.48
CA GLU A 587 -4.45 21.61 3.06
C GLU A 587 -5.51 21.46 1.98
N ILE A 588 -5.09 21.07 0.78
CA ILE A 588 -5.99 20.84 -0.36
C ILE A 588 -6.18 19.33 -0.56
N LEU A 589 -7.41 18.90 -0.84
CA LEU A 589 -7.69 17.59 -1.44
C LEU A 589 -7.60 17.74 -2.96
N PRO A 590 -6.49 17.31 -3.61
CA PRO A 590 -6.45 17.31 -5.07
C PRO A 590 -7.46 16.30 -5.62
N ARG A 591 -7.77 16.45 -6.90
CA ARG A 591 -8.48 15.44 -7.69
C ARG A 591 -7.61 15.00 -8.88
N ASN A 592 -7.99 13.92 -9.54
CA ASN A 592 -7.44 13.57 -10.85
C ASN A 592 -8.12 14.43 -11.93
N GLY A 593 -7.36 14.91 -12.91
CA GLY A 593 -7.93 15.55 -14.10
C GLY A 593 -8.72 14.56 -14.96
N GLN A 594 -9.72 15.06 -15.70
CA GLN A 594 -10.63 14.23 -16.49
C GLN A 594 -9.87 13.30 -17.45
N LEU A 595 -8.86 13.80 -18.17
CA LEU A 595 -8.00 12.97 -19.03
C LEU A 595 -7.34 11.79 -18.31
N ARG A 596 -6.99 11.92 -17.03
CA ARG A 596 -6.45 10.83 -16.22
C ARG A 596 -7.53 9.84 -15.77
N VAL A 597 -8.76 10.30 -15.56
CA VAL A 597 -9.93 9.46 -15.27
C VAL A 597 -10.38 8.71 -16.53
N ASP A 598 -10.41 9.36 -17.68
CA ASP A 598 -10.78 8.76 -18.98
C ASP A 598 -9.71 7.76 -19.44
N ALA A 599 -8.44 8.15 -19.42
CA ALA A 599 -7.33 7.26 -19.75
C ALA A 599 -7.26 6.05 -18.81
N PHE A 600 -7.80 6.17 -17.59
CA PHE A 600 -7.93 5.09 -16.62
C PHE A 600 -9.14 4.18 -16.91
N LEU A 601 -10.32 4.75 -17.14
CA LEU A 601 -11.57 4.06 -17.51
C LEU A 601 -11.51 3.37 -18.89
N ALA A 602 -10.66 3.86 -19.80
CA ALA A 602 -10.47 3.30 -21.13
C ALA A 602 -10.16 1.79 -21.08
N GLY A 603 -10.98 0.97 -21.75
CA GLY A 603 -10.82 -0.49 -21.74
C GLY A 603 -11.28 -1.20 -20.47
N LEU A 604 -11.85 -0.51 -19.47
CA LEU A 604 -12.53 -1.15 -18.34
C LEU A 604 -13.99 -1.55 -18.64
N GLY A 605 -14.57 -1.05 -19.73
CA GLY A 605 -15.96 -1.34 -20.12
C GLY A 605 -17.02 -0.69 -19.22
N LEU A 606 -16.65 0.36 -18.50
CA LEU A 606 -17.53 1.07 -17.57
C LEU A 606 -17.96 2.43 -18.10
N ASP A 607 -19.24 2.73 -17.95
CA ASP A 607 -19.81 4.05 -18.23
C ASP A 607 -19.32 5.07 -17.19
N PRO A 608 -18.61 6.15 -17.59
CA PRO A 608 -18.20 7.24 -16.69
C PRO A 608 -19.36 7.92 -15.96
N HIS A 609 -20.57 7.84 -16.52
CA HIS A 609 -21.78 8.45 -15.97
C HIS A 609 -22.56 7.53 -15.02
N CYS A 610 -22.13 6.28 -14.83
CA CYS A 610 -22.78 5.32 -13.94
C CYS A 610 -22.88 5.86 -12.50
N PRO A 611 -24.06 5.88 -11.85
CA PRO A 611 -24.23 6.41 -10.50
C PRO A 611 -23.62 5.49 -9.44
N VAL A 612 -22.94 6.10 -8.48
CA VAL A 612 -22.23 5.45 -7.36
C VAL A 612 -22.45 6.21 -6.06
N LEU A 613 -22.39 5.51 -4.94
CA LEU A 613 -22.47 6.05 -3.58
C LEU A 613 -21.07 6.26 -2.99
N LEU A 614 -20.75 7.50 -2.60
CA LEU A 614 -19.48 7.88 -2.00
C LEU A 614 -19.75 8.65 -0.69
N ASP A 615 -19.35 8.07 0.44
CA ASP A 615 -19.57 8.63 1.79
C ASP A 615 -21.04 9.02 2.09
N GLY A 616 -22.00 8.33 1.46
CA GLY A 616 -23.44 8.58 1.58
C GLY A 616 -24.02 9.53 0.52
N LEU A 617 -23.20 10.08 -0.38
CA LEU A 617 -23.63 10.95 -1.49
C LEU A 617 -23.67 10.17 -2.82
N GLN A 618 -24.67 10.43 -3.65
CA GLN A 618 -24.76 9.83 -4.99
C GLN A 618 -24.05 10.75 -6.01
N GLU A 619 -22.99 10.25 -6.65
CA GLU A 619 -22.21 10.94 -7.68
C GLU A 619 -22.07 10.03 -8.91
N ASN A 620 -21.52 10.52 -10.03
CA ASN A 620 -21.15 9.63 -11.14
C ASN A 620 -19.76 9.00 -10.95
N LEU A 621 -19.49 7.90 -11.65
CA LEU A 621 -18.25 7.13 -11.54
C LEU A 621 -17.00 8.01 -11.77
N ALA A 622 -17.00 8.86 -12.79
CA ALA A 622 -15.86 9.73 -13.07
C ALA A 622 -15.58 10.73 -11.92
N GLN A 623 -16.62 11.35 -11.36
CA GLN A 623 -16.52 12.27 -10.22
C GLN A 623 -15.99 11.56 -8.97
N ALA A 624 -16.53 10.38 -8.66
CA ALA A 624 -16.10 9.60 -7.51
C ALA A 624 -14.62 9.20 -7.65
N LEU A 625 -14.21 8.70 -8.83
CA LEU A 625 -12.82 8.35 -9.15
C LEU A 625 -11.85 9.53 -9.08
N ALA A 626 -12.30 10.74 -9.43
CA ALA A 626 -11.49 11.94 -9.32
C ALA A 626 -10.98 12.18 -7.89
N SER A 627 -11.72 11.78 -6.84
CA SER A 627 -11.29 11.88 -5.42
C SER A 627 -10.32 10.79 -4.95
N ARG A 628 -10.10 9.75 -5.76
CA ARG A 628 -9.37 8.54 -5.38
C ARG A 628 -7.96 8.52 -5.97
N GLN A 629 -7.04 7.78 -5.38
CA GLN A 629 -5.73 7.60 -6.00
C GLN A 629 -5.81 6.59 -7.14
N LEU A 630 -5.69 7.09 -8.36
CA LEU A 630 -5.57 6.27 -9.57
C LEU A 630 -4.10 5.86 -9.74
N PRO A 631 -3.77 4.55 -9.73
CA PRO A 631 -2.43 4.03 -10.01
C PRO A 631 -2.12 4.11 -11.50
N VAL A 632 -1.00 3.52 -11.88
CA VAL A 632 -0.60 3.31 -13.28
C VAL A 632 -1.17 2.02 -13.88
N GLY A 633 -1.65 1.07 -13.06
CA GLY A 633 -2.07 -0.26 -13.49
C GLY A 633 -3.52 -0.52 -13.17
N ARG A 634 -4.25 -1.13 -14.11
CA ARG A 634 -5.72 -1.31 -14.03
C ARG A 634 -6.25 -2.73 -14.29
N GLU A 635 -5.40 -3.68 -14.67
CA GLU A 635 -5.82 -4.97 -15.27
C GLU A 635 -6.79 -5.84 -14.42
N HIS A 636 -6.84 -5.61 -13.11
CA HIS A 636 -7.63 -6.33 -12.10
C HIS A 636 -8.94 -5.63 -11.78
N LEU A 637 -9.10 -4.37 -12.20
CA LEU A 637 -10.40 -3.69 -12.20
C LEU A 637 -11.32 -4.18 -13.29
N VAL A 638 -10.76 -4.84 -14.31
CA VAL A 638 -11.50 -5.24 -15.49
C VAL A 638 -12.60 -6.22 -15.06
N GLY A 639 -13.85 -5.78 -15.20
CA GLY A 639 -15.03 -6.52 -14.75
C GLY A 639 -15.62 -6.10 -13.40
N LEU A 640 -15.01 -5.16 -12.64
CA LEU A 640 -15.69 -4.58 -11.47
C LEU A 640 -16.81 -3.64 -11.91
N HIS A 641 -17.98 -3.75 -11.27
CA HIS A 641 -19.02 -2.73 -11.37
C HIS A 641 -18.59 -1.40 -10.73
N ALA A 642 -19.16 -0.29 -11.22
CA ALA A 642 -18.78 1.08 -10.87
C ALA A 642 -18.63 1.34 -9.35
N GLN A 643 -19.58 0.86 -8.54
CA GLN A 643 -19.54 1.00 -7.08
C GLN A 643 -18.34 0.30 -6.45
N ALA A 644 -18.14 -0.98 -6.78
CA ALA A 644 -17.05 -1.80 -6.26
C ALA A 644 -15.68 -1.22 -6.64
N LEU A 645 -15.57 -0.67 -7.86
CA LEU A 645 -14.40 0.10 -8.30
C LEU A 645 -14.15 1.30 -7.37
N VAL A 646 -15.14 2.13 -7.07
CA VAL A 646 -14.96 3.33 -6.21
C VAL A 646 -14.61 2.98 -4.76
N ASP A 647 -15.32 2.00 -4.18
CA ASP A 647 -15.06 1.55 -2.83
C ASP A 647 -13.66 0.96 -2.68
N ALA A 648 -13.10 0.41 -3.75
CA ALA A 648 -11.78 -0.21 -3.78
C ALA A 648 -10.57 0.75 -3.79
N LEU A 649 -10.72 2.08 -3.84
CA LEU A 649 -9.57 2.97 -4.10
C LEU A 649 -9.19 3.89 -2.93
N ILE A 650 -7.92 3.90 -2.48
CA ILE A 650 -7.48 4.80 -1.40
C ILE A 650 -7.71 6.28 -1.77
N PRO A 651 -8.46 7.07 -0.96
CA PRO A 651 -8.69 8.48 -1.18
C PRO A 651 -7.39 9.27 -1.23
N LEU A 652 -7.40 10.36 -1.99
CA LEU A 652 -6.27 11.27 -2.07
C LEU A 652 -5.98 11.89 -0.68
N ALA A 653 -4.70 11.93 -0.30
CA ALA A 653 -4.27 12.62 0.91
C ALA A 653 -4.23 14.14 0.68
N ALA A 654 -4.12 14.91 1.76
CA ALA A 654 -3.78 16.33 1.67
C ALA A 654 -2.50 16.55 0.86
N ARG A 655 -2.45 17.71 0.22
CA ARG A 655 -1.19 18.43 0.02
C ARG A 655 -1.29 19.73 0.81
N GLU A 656 -0.30 19.96 1.65
CA GLU A 656 -0.13 21.21 2.38
C GLU A 656 0.61 22.18 1.47
N TYR A 657 0.20 23.45 1.47
CA TYR A 657 0.87 24.52 0.76
C TYR A 657 0.91 25.76 1.64
N SER A 658 2.05 26.44 1.67
CA SER A 658 2.20 27.73 2.33
C SER A 658 1.36 28.78 1.62
N ILE A 659 0.57 29.55 2.38
CA ILE A 659 -0.27 30.61 1.82
C ILE A 659 0.60 31.82 1.45
N ALA A 660 0.40 32.36 0.26
CA ALA A 660 1.16 33.46 -0.32
C ALA A 660 0.49 34.84 -0.22
N SER A 661 -0.73 34.91 0.32
CA SER A 661 -1.51 36.14 0.54
C SER A 661 -1.92 36.36 1.99
N ILE A 662 -2.46 37.55 2.24
CA ILE A 662 -3.18 37.90 3.47
C ILE A 662 -4.69 37.95 3.20
N ALA A 663 -5.51 37.84 4.25
CA ALA A 663 -6.98 37.81 4.10
C ALA A 663 -7.55 39.08 3.43
N SER A 664 -6.88 40.23 3.55
CA SER A 664 -7.26 41.49 2.89
C SER A 664 -6.96 41.54 1.39
N ASP A 665 -6.20 40.59 0.83
CA ASP A 665 -6.05 40.43 -0.62
C ASP A 665 -7.33 39.92 -1.31
N GLY A 666 -8.38 39.59 -0.52
CA GLY A 666 -9.67 39.06 -0.99
C GLY A 666 -9.64 37.57 -1.37
N ALA A 667 -8.52 37.09 -1.91
CA ALA A 667 -8.31 35.70 -2.32
C ALA A 667 -7.10 35.05 -1.63
N LEU A 668 -7.16 33.73 -1.44
CA LEU A 668 -6.05 32.94 -0.93
C LEU A 668 -5.10 32.58 -2.06
N GLU A 669 -3.86 33.08 -2.01
CA GLU A 669 -2.89 32.95 -3.08
C GLU A 669 -1.90 31.81 -2.78
N LEU A 670 -1.42 31.09 -3.80
CA LEU A 670 -0.41 30.04 -3.68
C LEU A 670 0.63 30.16 -4.79
N ILE A 671 1.91 29.90 -4.46
CA ILE A 671 2.99 29.77 -5.44
C ILE A 671 3.34 28.28 -5.55
N VAL A 672 2.98 27.65 -6.66
CA VAL A 672 3.06 26.19 -6.84
C VAL A 672 3.93 25.83 -8.04
N ARG A 673 5.04 25.14 -7.79
CA ARG A 673 5.86 24.53 -8.86
C ARG A 673 5.20 23.23 -9.32
N GLN A 674 5.03 23.10 -10.62
CA GLN A 674 4.47 21.94 -11.29
C GLN A 674 5.46 20.77 -11.19
N GLU A 675 5.29 19.86 -10.22
CA GLU A 675 6.03 18.59 -10.19
C GLU A 675 5.71 17.82 -11.47
N ARG A 676 6.73 17.54 -12.30
CA ARG A 676 6.64 16.58 -13.41
C ARG A 676 7.33 15.29 -13.01
N HIS A 677 6.65 14.19 -13.28
CA HIS A 677 7.18 12.85 -13.09
C HIS A 677 8.02 12.43 -14.31
N ALA A 678 8.86 11.42 -14.15
CA ALA A 678 9.77 10.93 -15.20
C ALA A 678 9.03 10.30 -16.40
N ASP A 679 7.76 9.97 -16.22
CA ASP A 679 6.81 9.54 -17.26
C ASP A 679 6.12 10.72 -17.98
N GLY A 680 6.53 11.96 -17.69
CA GLY A 680 5.94 13.19 -18.22
C GLY A 680 4.64 13.64 -17.52
N SER A 681 4.04 12.79 -16.67
CA SER A 681 2.79 13.11 -15.97
C SER A 681 2.97 14.18 -14.89
N LEU A 682 1.90 14.91 -14.58
CA LEU A 682 1.93 15.91 -13.52
C LEU A 682 1.70 15.28 -12.14
N GLY A 683 2.42 15.76 -11.14
CA GLY A 683 2.23 15.38 -9.74
C GLY A 683 0.81 15.72 -9.26
N LEU A 684 0.16 14.77 -8.58
CA LEU A 684 -1.27 14.85 -8.22
C LEU A 684 -1.70 16.16 -7.53
N GLY A 685 -0.83 16.75 -6.71
CA GLY A 685 -1.11 18.02 -6.03
C GLY A 685 -0.99 19.21 -6.97
N SER A 686 0.23 19.45 -7.45
CA SER A 686 0.55 20.59 -8.30
C SER A 686 -0.20 20.54 -9.62
N GLY A 687 -0.21 19.40 -10.31
CA GLY A 687 -0.92 19.23 -11.59
C GLY A 687 -2.43 19.48 -11.50
N TRP A 688 -3.09 19.06 -10.41
CA TRP A 688 -4.49 19.41 -10.20
C TRP A 688 -4.69 20.93 -10.18
N LEU A 689 -3.85 21.64 -9.44
CA LEU A 689 -3.95 23.08 -9.24
C LEU A 689 -3.46 23.93 -10.42
N THR A 690 -2.45 23.45 -11.16
CA THR A 690 -1.80 24.18 -12.26
C THR A 690 -2.31 23.82 -13.66
N GLU A 691 -3.04 22.72 -13.81
CA GLU A 691 -3.51 22.22 -15.10
C GLU A 691 -5.01 21.88 -15.06
N TYR A 692 -5.41 20.94 -14.20
CA TYR A 692 -6.68 20.21 -14.37
C TYR A 692 -7.91 20.85 -13.74
N LEU A 693 -7.76 21.64 -12.67
CA LEU A 693 -8.85 22.40 -12.07
C LEU A 693 -9.21 23.57 -13.01
N PRO A 694 -10.42 23.65 -13.60
CA PRO A 694 -10.78 24.82 -14.41
C PRO A 694 -10.84 26.07 -13.53
N LEU A 695 -10.75 27.25 -14.16
CA LEU A 695 -11.11 28.50 -13.49
C LEU A 695 -12.57 28.43 -13.04
N ASP A 696 -12.86 29.05 -11.90
CA ASP A 696 -14.10 28.92 -11.09
C ASP A 696 -14.44 27.49 -10.62
N GLY A 697 -13.61 26.50 -10.98
CA GLY A 697 -13.73 25.12 -10.53
C GLY A 697 -13.52 24.97 -9.03
N SER A 698 -14.31 24.08 -8.41
CA SER A 698 -14.30 23.86 -6.97
C SER A 698 -13.29 22.78 -6.52
N VAL A 699 -12.61 23.02 -5.41
CA VAL A 699 -11.70 22.09 -4.74
C VAL A 699 -11.95 22.10 -3.23
N SER A 700 -11.91 20.91 -2.60
CA SER A 700 -12.12 20.79 -1.16
C SER A 700 -10.83 21.08 -0.40
N ALA A 701 -10.81 22.09 0.46
CA ALA A 701 -9.62 22.51 1.21
C ALA A 701 -9.93 22.91 2.67
N ARG A 702 -8.90 22.89 3.52
CA ARG A 702 -8.95 23.37 4.90
C ARG A 702 -7.71 24.23 5.22
N LEU A 703 -7.94 25.38 5.85
CA LEU A 703 -6.87 26.13 6.50
C LEU A 703 -6.38 25.37 7.73
N ARG A 704 -5.07 25.37 7.92
CA ARG A 704 -4.33 24.79 9.04
C ARG A 704 -3.40 25.88 9.56
N ARG A 705 -3.68 26.43 10.75
CA ARG A 705 -2.80 27.49 11.27
C ARG A 705 -1.40 26.97 11.53
N ASN A 706 -0.40 27.82 11.26
CA ASN A 706 1.01 27.52 11.43
C ASN A 706 1.67 28.59 12.31
N SER A 707 1.30 28.60 13.60
CA SER A 707 1.75 29.58 14.60
C SER A 707 3.28 29.71 14.68
N GLY A 708 4.01 28.61 14.48
CA GLY A 708 5.47 28.59 14.41
C GLY A 708 6.08 29.35 13.22
N PHE A 709 5.27 29.82 12.26
CA PHE A 709 5.71 30.62 11.11
C PHE A 709 4.92 31.93 10.94
N HIS A 710 4.09 32.31 11.92
CA HIS A 710 3.46 33.63 11.95
C HIS A 710 4.46 34.76 12.19
N LEU A 711 4.05 36.00 11.93
CA LEU A 711 4.82 37.21 12.29
C LEU A 711 5.13 37.29 13.80
N PRO A 712 6.19 38.02 14.20
CA PRO A 712 6.44 38.30 15.61
C PRO A 712 5.46 39.36 16.14
N GLY A 713 5.31 39.46 17.46
CA GLY A 713 4.59 40.56 18.08
C GLY A 713 5.43 41.85 18.06
N GLY A 714 4.87 42.94 17.52
CA GLY A 714 5.48 44.27 17.53
C GLY A 714 6.40 44.58 16.34
N SER A 715 6.86 45.82 16.28
CA SER A 715 7.75 46.35 15.23
C SER A 715 9.21 45.96 15.49
N VAL A 716 9.63 44.82 14.94
CA VAL A 716 11.03 44.34 14.93
C VAL A 716 11.49 44.12 13.49
N PRO A 717 12.76 44.21 13.09
CA PRO A 717 13.14 43.97 11.69
C PRO A 717 12.86 42.52 11.23
N LEU A 718 12.66 42.29 9.92
CA LEU A 718 12.46 40.95 9.36
C LEU A 718 13.57 40.58 8.37
N VAL A 719 14.15 39.38 8.50
CA VAL A 719 15.00 38.77 7.47
C VAL A 719 14.34 37.49 6.97
N LEU A 720 13.96 37.47 5.69
CA LEU A 720 13.27 36.39 5.03
C LEU A 720 14.24 35.72 4.06
N ILE A 721 14.38 34.39 4.13
CA ILE A 721 15.34 33.63 3.33
C ILE A 721 14.61 32.47 2.67
N GLY A 722 14.66 32.36 1.34
CA GLY A 722 14.01 31.23 0.67
C GLY A 722 14.37 31.04 -0.79
N ASN A 723 13.99 29.88 -1.31
CA ASN A 723 14.24 29.51 -2.70
C ASN A 723 12.98 29.02 -3.42
N GLY A 724 12.83 29.41 -4.69
CA GLY A 724 11.69 29.01 -5.53
C GLY A 724 10.33 29.21 -4.87
N THR A 725 9.56 28.12 -4.72
CA THR A 725 8.23 28.15 -4.09
C THR A 725 8.25 28.47 -2.59
N GLY A 726 9.43 28.47 -1.94
CA GLY A 726 9.61 29.01 -0.60
C GLY A 726 9.21 30.50 -0.49
N LEU A 727 9.17 31.23 -1.61
CA LEU A 727 8.63 32.59 -1.63
C LEU A 727 7.17 32.66 -1.13
N ALA A 728 6.37 31.58 -1.22
CA ALA A 728 4.97 31.59 -0.79
C ALA A 728 4.81 32.04 0.68
N GLY A 729 5.39 31.31 1.62
CA GLY A 729 5.28 31.66 3.06
C GLY A 729 5.92 33.02 3.37
N LEU A 730 7.02 33.37 2.70
CA LEU A 730 7.70 34.66 2.92
C LEU A 730 6.89 35.85 2.39
N ARG A 731 6.16 35.67 1.29
CA ARG A 731 5.38 36.70 0.63
C ARG A 731 4.12 37.07 1.41
N SER A 732 3.43 36.12 2.04
CA SER A 732 2.31 36.46 2.94
C SER A 732 2.79 37.25 4.16
N LEU A 733 3.97 36.92 4.71
CA LEU A 733 4.59 37.67 5.80
C LEU A 733 4.97 39.10 5.38
N LEU A 734 5.58 39.29 4.20
CA LEU A 734 5.84 40.62 3.63
C LEU A 734 4.55 41.43 3.48
N LYS A 735 3.54 40.87 2.80
CA LYS A 735 2.25 41.55 2.61
C LYS A 735 1.61 41.99 3.93
N ALA A 736 1.59 41.13 4.95
CA ALA A 736 1.05 41.48 6.27
C ALA A 736 1.81 42.63 6.94
N ARG A 737 3.14 42.68 6.80
CA ARG A 737 3.96 43.76 7.34
C ARG A 737 3.75 45.08 6.60
N ILE A 738 3.76 45.04 5.29
CA ILE A 738 3.58 46.23 4.46
C ILE A 738 2.17 46.82 4.69
N ALA A 739 1.15 45.97 4.83
CA ALA A 739 -0.21 46.39 5.22
C ALA A 739 -0.29 46.99 6.65
N ALA A 740 0.66 46.67 7.53
CA ALA A 740 0.81 47.27 8.86
C ALA A 740 1.72 48.52 8.88
N GLY A 741 2.24 48.97 7.73
CA GLY A 741 3.18 50.10 7.63
C GLY A 741 4.62 49.76 8.02
N GLU A 742 4.96 48.48 8.13
CA GLU A 742 6.25 48.01 8.60
C GLU A 742 7.25 47.85 7.45
N GLN A 743 8.25 48.73 7.37
CA GLN A 743 9.18 48.85 6.23
C GLN A 743 10.54 48.14 6.41
N ARG A 744 10.91 47.77 7.64
CA ARG A 744 12.21 47.13 7.95
C ARG A 744 12.24 45.64 7.60
N ASN A 745 12.12 45.36 6.30
CA ASN A 745 12.09 44.03 5.72
C ASN A 745 13.31 43.80 4.82
N TRP A 746 13.91 42.62 4.93
CA TRP A 746 14.96 42.13 4.05
C TRP A 746 14.56 40.77 3.49
N LEU A 747 14.54 40.62 2.17
CA LEU A 747 14.37 39.34 1.48
C LEU A 747 15.68 38.90 0.82
N LEU A 748 16.14 37.69 1.15
CA LEU A 748 17.14 36.93 0.42
C LEU A 748 16.42 35.82 -0.38
N PHE A 749 16.29 35.99 -1.69
CA PHE A 749 15.56 35.05 -2.55
C PHE A 749 16.46 34.41 -3.60
N GLY A 750 16.28 33.10 -3.85
CA GLY A 750 17.07 32.41 -4.87
C GLY A 750 16.31 31.47 -5.79
N GLU A 751 16.79 31.36 -7.03
CA GLU A 751 16.29 30.40 -8.02
C GLU A 751 17.35 30.03 -9.07
N ARG A 752 16.93 29.67 -10.30
CA ARG A 752 17.83 29.32 -11.41
C ARG A 752 18.33 30.56 -12.13
N ASN A 753 17.45 31.28 -12.84
CA ASN A 753 17.84 32.38 -13.72
C ASN A 753 17.06 33.67 -13.44
N ARG A 754 17.71 34.83 -13.44
CA ARG A 754 17.06 36.12 -13.19
C ARG A 754 15.99 36.47 -14.21
N ALA A 755 16.25 36.18 -15.49
CA ALA A 755 15.38 36.55 -16.61
C ALA A 755 14.03 35.79 -16.63
N HIS A 756 13.94 34.65 -15.93
CA HIS A 756 12.77 33.78 -15.96
C HIS A 756 12.21 33.46 -14.57
N ASP A 757 13.05 33.28 -13.55
CA ASP A 757 12.66 32.72 -12.26
C ASP A 757 12.64 33.74 -11.10
N LEU A 758 12.67 35.05 -11.40
CA LEU A 758 12.37 36.08 -10.41
C LEU A 758 10.86 36.16 -10.17
N LEU A 759 10.35 35.16 -9.43
CA LEU A 759 8.94 35.01 -9.08
C LEU A 759 8.41 36.28 -8.39
N CYS A 760 7.24 36.77 -8.82
CA CYS A 760 6.64 38.03 -8.34
C CYS A 760 7.58 39.25 -8.46
N GLY A 761 8.47 39.27 -9.45
CA GLY A 761 9.54 40.25 -9.57
C GLY A 761 9.11 41.72 -9.61
N GLU A 762 8.01 42.04 -10.30
CA GLU A 762 7.47 43.41 -10.35
C GLU A 762 6.96 43.90 -8.99
N GLU A 763 6.27 43.03 -8.24
CA GLU A 763 5.78 43.31 -6.88
C GLU A 763 6.95 43.49 -5.90
N LEU A 764 7.96 42.60 -5.96
CA LEU A 764 9.17 42.72 -5.13
C LEU A 764 9.96 44.00 -5.44
N GLN A 765 10.10 44.37 -6.71
CA GLN A 765 10.75 45.61 -7.13
C GLN A 765 9.92 46.84 -6.75
N GLY A 766 8.59 46.76 -6.83
CA GLY A 766 7.67 47.80 -6.36
C GLY A 766 7.84 48.08 -4.87
N TRP A 767 7.92 47.05 -4.03
CA TRP A 767 8.18 47.21 -2.60
C TRP A 767 9.59 47.77 -2.30
N VAL A 768 10.61 47.45 -3.11
CA VAL A 768 11.93 48.10 -2.97
C VAL A 768 11.84 49.59 -3.34
N ALA A 769 11.09 49.94 -4.40
CA ALA A 769 10.94 51.31 -4.86
C ALA A 769 10.11 52.20 -3.92
N SER A 770 9.10 51.65 -3.24
CA SER A 770 8.33 52.36 -2.21
C SER A 770 9.05 52.45 -0.85
N GLY A 771 10.10 51.65 -0.64
CA GLY A 771 10.81 51.51 0.64
C GLY A 771 10.21 50.48 1.59
N ASP A 772 9.09 49.84 1.22
CA ASP A 772 8.40 48.82 2.01
C ASP A 772 9.21 47.52 2.16
N LEU A 773 10.07 47.22 1.18
CA LEU A 773 11.11 46.20 1.25
C LEU A 773 12.48 46.89 1.27
N GLN A 774 12.93 47.27 2.47
CA GLN A 774 14.22 47.95 2.69
C GLN A 774 15.40 47.28 1.97
N ARG A 775 15.41 45.95 1.81
CA ARG A 775 16.50 45.23 1.16
C ARG A 775 16.06 43.97 0.41
N LEU A 776 16.60 43.78 -0.79
CA LEU A 776 16.41 42.59 -1.62
C LEU A 776 17.78 42.10 -2.15
N ASP A 777 18.20 40.92 -1.70
CA ASP A 777 19.37 40.21 -2.22
C ASP A 777 18.90 38.98 -3.01
N LEU A 778 19.51 38.74 -4.19
CA LEU A 778 19.07 37.71 -5.12
C LEU A 778 20.19 36.71 -5.46
N ALA A 779 19.88 35.42 -5.42
CA ALA A 779 20.82 34.33 -5.72
C ALA A 779 20.35 33.49 -6.92
N PHE A 780 21.00 33.66 -8.08
CA PHE A 780 20.68 32.89 -9.28
C PHE A 780 21.75 31.83 -9.55
N SER A 781 21.36 30.57 -9.40
CA SER A 781 22.28 29.43 -9.45
C SER A 781 22.75 29.04 -10.85
N ARG A 782 22.27 29.73 -11.91
CA ARG A 782 22.45 29.36 -13.33
C ARG A 782 22.72 30.52 -14.29
N ASP A 783 22.88 31.76 -13.81
CA ASP A 783 23.24 32.91 -14.67
C ASP A 783 24.76 32.98 -14.94
N GLN A 784 25.56 32.17 -14.22
CA GLN A 784 27.00 32.05 -14.34
C GLN A 784 27.46 30.60 -14.14
N ALA A 785 28.74 30.31 -14.41
CA ALA A 785 29.29 28.94 -14.35
C ALA A 785 29.32 28.35 -12.93
N GLU A 786 29.64 29.18 -11.94
CA GLU A 786 29.61 28.79 -10.52
C GLU A 786 28.19 28.90 -9.96
N LYS A 787 27.75 27.91 -9.18
CA LYS A 787 26.39 27.93 -8.61
C LYS A 787 26.37 28.79 -7.36
N ILE A 788 25.68 29.92 -7.45
CA ILE A 788 25.41 30.80 -6.30
C ILE A 788 24.02 30.46 -5.74
N TYR A 789 23.95 30.16 -4.44
CA TYR A 789 22.73 29.90 -3.70
C TYR A 789 22.51 30.94 -2.59
N VAL A 790 21.33 30.91 -1.95
CA VAL A 790 20.97 31.87 -0.91
C VAL A 790 21.91 31.84 0.30
N GLN A 791 22.45 30.69 0.68
CA GLN A 791 23.43 30.60 1.77
C GLN A 791 24.78 31.24 1.41
N ASP A 792 25.16 31.25 0.13
CA ASP A 792 26.42 31.84 -0.32
C ASP A 792 26.31 33.37 -0.33
N VAL A 793 25.16 33.90 -0.79
CA VAL A 793 24.84 35.34 -0.68
C VAL A 793 24.68 35.77 0.78
N LEU A 794 24.05 34.95 1.63
CA LEU A 794 23.95 35.21 3.07
C LEU A 794 25.33 35.33 3.73
N LEU A 795 26.29 34.47 3.36
CA LEU A 795 27.68 34.54 3.83
C LEU A 795 28.41 35.79 3.30
N GLN A 796 28.17 36.21 2.06
CA GLN A 796 28.70 37.48 1.54
C GLN A 796 28.15 38.68 2.33
N GLN A 797 26.88 38.65 2.70
CA GLN A 797 26.22 39.70 3.49
C GLN A 797 26.34 39.50 5.02
N ALA A 798 27.29 38.67 5.48
CA ALA A 798 27.40 38.27 6.89
C ALA A 798 27.49 39.44 7.90
N ALA A 799 28.20 40.52 7.55
CA ALA A 799 28.34 41.70 8.42
C ALA A 799 27.01 42.44 8.61
N GLU A 800 26.26 42.63 7.53
CA GLU A 800 24.92 43.22 7.58
C GLU A 800 23.93 42.29 8.30
N PHE A 801 23.98 40.98 7.99
CA PHE A 801 23.11 40.00 8.64
C PHE A 801 23.29 39.99 10.16
N LYS A 802 24.54 40.05 10.64
CA LYS A 802 24.85 40.23 12.06
C LYS A 802 24.21 41.50 12.61
N ARG A 803 24.39 42.65 11.96
CA ARG A 803 23.80 43.93 12.37
C ARG A 803 22.27 43.86 12.50
N TRP A 804 21.57 43.26 11.53
CA TRP A 804 20.11 43.07 11.62
C TRP A 804 19.73 42.18 12.82
N VAL A 805 20.46 41.09 13.05
CA VAL A 805 20.24 40.20 14.21
C VAL A 805 20.56 40.89 15.54
N ASP A 806 21.57 41.76 15.60
CA ASP A 806 21.88 42.63 16.75
C ASP A 806 20.76 43.65 17.01
N GLU A 807 20.17 44.21 15.94
CA GLU A 807 19.02 45.14 15.96
C GLU A 807 17.66 44.46 16.26
N GLY A 808 17.65 43.20 16.73
CA GLY A 808 16.43 42.51 17.13
C GLY A 808 15.68 41.78 16.01
N ALA A 809 16.25 41.64 14.81
CA ALA A 809 15.54 41.02 13.69
C ALA A 809 15.05 39.59 13.96
N CYS A 810 13.91 39.23 13.37
CA CYS A 810 13.42 37.85 13.27
C CYS A 810 13.73 37.27 11.89
N VAL A 811 14.30 36.07 11.88
CA VAL A 811 14.78 35.33 10.70
C VAL A 811 13.78 34.23 10.33
N TYR A 812 13.35 34.21 9.08
CA TYR A 812 12.37 33.25 8.54
C TYR A 812 12.98 32.50 7.37
N VAL A 813 12.94 31.17 7.39
CA VAL A 813 13.41 30.31 6.29
C VAL A 813 12.25 29.52 5.71
N CYS A 814 12.02 29.63 4.39
CA CYS A 814 11.01 28.84 3.70
C CYS A 814 11.51 28.27 2.36
N GLY A 815 11.17 27.01 2.08
CA GLY A 815 11.56 26.32 0.85
C GLY A 815 12.06 24.90 1.09
N SER A 816 13.02 24.45 0.27
CA SER A 816 13.47 23.05 0.31
C SER A 816 14.23 22.70 1.60
N LEU A 817 13.73 21.72 2.36
CA LEU A 817 14.39 21.16 3.54
C LEU A 817 15.77 20.59 3.21
N HIS A 818 15.84 19.81 2.13
CA HIS A 818 17.08 19.23 1.64
C HIS A 818 17.82 20.24 0.74
N GLY A 819 19.07 20.57 1.08
CA GLY A 819 19.85 21.57 0.38
C GLY A 819 19.74 22.95 1.04
N MET A 820 18.72 23.74 0.68
CA MET A 820 18.64 25.15 1.10
C MET A 820 18.56 25.32 2.61
N ALA A 821 17.59 24.72 3.29
CA ALA A 821 17.40 24.94 4.73
C ALA A 821 18.62 24.50 5.56
N ALA A 822 19.21 23.34 5.22
CA ALA A 822 20.43 22.84 5.84
C ALA A 822 21.66 23.72 5.54
N GLY A 823 21.78 24.25 4.31
CA GLY A 823 22.86 25.17 3.93
C GLY A 823 22.77 26.53 4.64
N VAL A 824 21.55 27.05 4.80
CA VAL A 824 21.29 28.27 5.58
C VAL A 824 21.58 28.03 7.06
N ASP A 825 21.13 26.92 7.65
CA ASP A 825 21.41 26.59 9.06
C ASP A 825 22.94 26.49 9.33
N ALA A 826 23.68 25.82 8.45
CA ALA A 826 25.14 25.76 8.51
C ALA A 826 25.81 27.14 8.36
N ALA A 827 25.31 28.00 7.46
CA ALA A 827 25.81 29.37 7.30
C ALA A 827 25.53 30.23 8.54
N LEU A 828 24.33 30.12 9.12
CA LEU A 828 23.96 30.80 10.37
C LEU A 828 24.87 30.37 11.53
N GLN A 829 25.11 29.06 11.69
CA GLN A 829 26.01 28.52 12.70
C GLN A 829 27.45 29.00 12.50
N GLY A 830 27.96 29.01 11.27
CA GLY A 830 29.29 29.54 10.96
C GLY A 830 29.45 31.05 11.18
N MET A 831 28.39 31.84 10.95
CA MET A 831 28.43 33.30 11.14
C MET A 831 28.23 33.72 12.59
N LEU A 832 27.23 33.17 13.28
CA LEU A 832 26.77 33.61 14.60
C LEU A 832 27.30 32.75 15.76
N GLY A 833 27.73 31.52 15.48
CA GLY A 833 28.01 30.49 16.47
C GLY A 833 26.75 29.74 16.93
N GLU A 834 26.88 28.45 17.22
CA GLU A 834 25.77 27.55 17.60
C GLU A 834 24.93 28.10 18.76
N VAL A 835 25.59 28.65 19.80
CA VAL A 835 24.93 29.23 20.98
C VAL A 835 23.96 30.33 20.58
N ARG A 836 24.36 31.21 19.65
CA ARG A 836 23.56 32.37 19.26
C ARG A 836 22.44 32.00 18.28
N VAL A 837 22.68 31.06 17.35
CA VAL A 837 21.60 30.50 16.51
C VAL A 837 20.53 29.86 17.38
N GLN A 838 20.95 29.13 18.41
CA GLN A 838 20.04 28.44 19.32
C GLN A 838 19.28 29.40 20.25
N GLN A 839 19.89 30.51 20.68
CA GLN A 839 19.18 31.61 21.35
C GLN A 839 18.08 32.19 20.43
N LEU A 840 18.35 32.41 19.14
CA LEU A 840 17.33 32.88 18.21
C LEU A 840 16.15 31.89 18.05
N ILE A 841 16.39 30.59 18.11
CA ILE A 841 15.31 29.57 18.12
C ILE A 841 14.49 29.70 19.41
N GLU A 842 15.16 29.81 20.56
CA GLU A 842 14.54 29.87 21.88
C GLU A 842 13.73 31.16 22.10
N ASP A 843 14.22 32.31 21.60
CA ASP A 843 13.53 33.60 21.57
C ASP A 843 12.35 33.64 20.56
N GLY A 844 12.12 32.55 19.80
CA GLY A 844 11.15 32.53 18.71
C GLY A 844 11.48 33.48 17.55
N ARG A 845 12.76 33.89 17.44
CA ARG A 845 13.31 34.80 16.43
C ARG A 845 13.94 34.08 15.23
N TYR A 846 14.06 32.76 15.25
CA TYR A 846 14.39 31.95 14.06
C TYR A 846 13.27 30.94 13.79
N ARG A 847 12.55 31.12 12.66
CA ARG A 847 11.35 30.35 12.29
C ARG A 847 11.50 29.70 10.92
N ARG A 848 10.90 28.51 10.72
CA ARG A 848 11.10 27.69 9.51
C ARG A 848 9.81 27.05 9.00
N ASP A 849 9.57 27.13 7.70
CA ASP A 849 8.52 26.40 6.96
C ASP A 849 9.14 25.69 5.76
N VAL A 850 9.61 24.46 5.98
CA VAL A 850 10.50 23.74 5.06
C VAL A 850 10.01 22.33 4.75
N TYR A 851 10.15 21.92 3.49
CA TYR A 851 9.52 20.71 2.92
C TYR A 851 10.39 19.93 1.92
#